data_AF-A0A226F3B8-F1
#
_entry.id   AF-A0A226F3B8-F1
#
_cell.length_a   1.000
_cell.length_b   1.000
_cell.length_c   1.000
_cell.angle_alpha   90.00
_cell.angle_beta   90.00
_cell.angle_gamma   90.00
#
_symmetry.space_group_name_H-M   'P 1'
#
loop_
_entity.id
_entity.type
_entity.pdbx_description
1 polymer ?
#
loop_
_entity_poly.entity_id
_entity_poly.type
_entity_poly.pdbx_seq_one_letter_code
_entity_poly.pdbx_strand_id
1 'polypeptide(L)'
;MQQLPGRLLLIGLICLLTTIALFWVVIPGAIRWQLSQIIRFEEGNEVYEEFTNIKAKILFSVYIYNVTNAEDVASGKSLPKLDEIGPYVYEEKRMNIPVNLDPENDTFTYQSFIHFTFRPDLSAGSDEDFITMLNVPIVAIAHELKGMSRLMRSMAQEYIESYDMPLFVRRKVKTALFEGVHLDLVETVSNLLGVEYMPNSTFAYFYHLNATLSRPFVVNAGLKDTSKIGSIITFDGKKAVDVWPGESCNAINGSDGSLYPPFVTRDSVLHGFNADICRSVALVYKRDDEMEGIPGYRFGFPDSFLDSGAEENKCFCGEEDRSKCPKKGALSLAPCKFGAPLLMSSPHFLGGDPYYREITGLSEGNSEMHETYAIIEPTTGIVLKAGARLQLNIEMTKSKDIKELKKVKDTVFPLFWVDEVAVHPQKAYDDIRWKMSIPLKVVEIVKWGSFVASILVLLRFEEGGEVFEAFKNIKVQIFSKVYIYNVTNPEDVASGKSLPKFVEIGPYVYEKTRKTIPLRLDPEEDTFTYQTKFIFQFRPDLSNGSEWDKITILNAIADKLKQMPRPIQIIAQEYIDLFEAPLFLHTNVKSALFDGIHSDIVESISNLLGVEIMRNNTFGYFTEKNGTTSLPYVVNAGLRDFTKLGSVISFNGQTSLDVWPDKRCNAISGSDGVLYSPFVTRESILRGFNPDICRSWSLDYKGDEEYEGISGYRFGIPKNFYDVSAPENECFCEHEDKSKCLKNGALSLTPCLGAPMVYSNPHFLYGHPNYGQLAGNPNPERDDTVVIIEPTTGIVLMGSLRMQLNLEIKKSKVIKGLGKVKDTLFPLFWVNEVATHLPKAYENLRWRVAIPLTLVEIAKWASLVASVCAIIVGVIIFFTREKHRDWYGYRYTFGEEMLFKNVISVHKFDT
;
A
#
# COMPACT_ATOMS: atom_id res chain seq x y z
N MET A 1 -32.19 19.78 33.17
CA MET A 1 -31.30 19.45 32.04
C MET A 1 -30.70 18.04 32.19
N GLN A 2 -31.51 16.98 32.35
CA GLN A 2 -31.03 15.59 32.55
C GLN A 2 -31.43 14.62 31.43
N GLN A 3 -32.20 15.05 30.41
CA GLN A 3 -32.63 14.20 29.28
C GLN A 3 -31.92 14.50 27.94
N LEU A 4 -31.03 15.51 27.90
CA LEU A 4 -30.31 15.89 26.67
C LEU A 4 -29.37 14.79 26.13
N PRO A 5 -28.59 14.07 26.96
CA PRO A 5 -27.58 13.12 26.47
C PRO A 5 -28.20 11.90 25.76
N GLY A 6 -29.28 11.34 26.31
CA GLY A 6 -29.94 10.16 25.74
C GLY A 6 -30.66 10.45 24.41
N ARG A 7 -31.21 11.66 24.24
CA ARG A 7 -31.87 12.06 22.99
C ARG A 7 -30.84 12.29 21.88
N LEU A 8 -29.67 12.84 22.20
CA LEU A 8 -28.59 13.07 21.24
C LEU A 8 -27.93 11.76 20.78
N LEU A 9 -27.72 10.80 21.69
CA LEU A 9 -27.20 9.47 21.35
C LEU A 9 -28.17 8.70 20.45
N LEU A 10 -29.47 8.79 20.73
CA LEU A 10 -30.52 8.21 19.89
C LEU A 10 -30.54 8.85 18.49
N ILE A 11 -30.42 10.19 18.40
CA ILE A 11 -30.35 10.91 17.12
C ILE A 11 -29.10 10.51 16.33
N GLY A 12 -27.93 10.44 16.97
CA GLY A 12 -26.68 10.00 16.34
C GLY A 12 -26.75 8.56 15.82
N LEU A 13 -27.37 7.65 16.59
CA LEU A 13 -27.57 6.26 16.18
C LEU A 13 -28.53 6.17 14.98
N ILE A 14 -29.63 6.94 15.00
CA ILE A 14 -30.57 7.03 13.87
C ILE A 14 -29.85 7.59 12.64
N CYS A 15 -29.06 8.65 12.78
CA CYS A 15 -28.27 9.21 11.67
C CYS A 15 -27.28 8.18 11.11
N LEU A 16 -26.55 7.45 11.96
CA LEU A 16 -25.62 6.41 11.50
C LEU A 16 -26.35 5.27 10.77
N LEU A 17 -27.44 4.75 11.34
CA LEU A 17 -28.21 3.66 10.73
C LEU A 17 -28.87 4.09 9.42
N THR A 18 -29.36 5.33 9.34
CA THR A 18 -29.93 5.88 8.10
C THR A 18 -28.85 6.15 7.06
N THR A 19 -27.66 6.64 7.42
CA THR A 19 -26.51 6.75 6.52
C THR A 19 -26.09 5.38 5.97
N ILE A 20 -25.97 4.37 6.84
CA ILE A 20 -25.61 3.00 6.42
C ILE A 20 -26.68 2.44 5.47
N ALA A 21 -27.95 2.51 5.84
CA ALA A 21 -29.05 2.04 5.00
C ALA A 21 -29.10 2.77 3.65
N LEU A 22 -28.94 4.10 3.65
CA LEU A 22 -28.99 4.90 2.44
C LEU A 22 -27.82 4.59 1.50
N PHE A 23 -26.57 4.59 1.98
CA PHE A 23 -25.40 4.49 1.12
C PHE A 23 -24.92 3.06 0.82
N TRP A 24 -25.24 2.07 1.65
CA TRP A 24 -24.86 0.67 1.41
C TRP A 24 -26.01 -0.19 0.89
N VAL A 25 -27.27 0.25 0.98
CA VAL A 25 -28.43 -0.49 0.48
C VAL A 25 -29.16 0.30 -0.60
N VAL A 26 -29.67 1.49 -0.28
CA VAL A 26 -30.58 2.24 -1.17
C VAL A 26 -29.84 2.76 -2.41
N ILE A 27 -28.74 3.48 -2.24
CA ILE A 27 -27.99 4.09 -3.35
C ILE A 27 -27.37 3.04 -4.28
N PRO A 28 -26.69 1.98 -3.80
CA PRO A 28 -26.21 0.92 -4.68
C PRO A 28 -27.35 0.22 -5.43
N GLY A 29 -28.49 -0.01 -4.76
CA GLY A 29 -29.70 -0.53 -5.39
C GLY A 29 -30.25 0.39 -6.47
N ALA A 30 -30.32 1.70 -6.20
CA ALA A 30 -30.78 2.72 -7.14
C ALA A 30 -29.83 2.86 -8.35
N ILE A 31 -28.51 2.84 -8.13
CA ILE A 31 -27.51 2.85 -9.20
C ILE A 31 -27.66 1.60 -10.07
N ARG A 32 -27.76 0.41 -9.47
CA ARG A 32 -27.99 -0.84 -10.21
C ARG A 32 -29.28 -0.79 -11.01
N TRP A 33 -30.36 -0.29 -10.42
CA TRP A 33 -31.64 -0.13 -11.09
C TRP A 33 -31.55 0.85 -12.26
N GLN A 34 -30.98 2.04 -12.05
CA GLN A 34 -30.84 3.05 -13.09
C GLN A 34 -29.93 2.57 -14.24
N LEU A 35 -28.78 1.96 -13.91
CA LEU A 35 -27.90 1.33 -14.90
C LEU A 35 -28.65 0.27 -15.70
N SER A 36 -29.44 -0.59 -15.03
CA SER A 36 -30.22 -1.63 -15.71
C SER A 36 -31.29 -1.10 -16.68
N GLN A 37 -31.70 0.17 -16.56
CA GLN A 37 -32.62 0.80 -17.51
C GLN A 37 -31.88 1.37 -18.72
N ILE A 38 -30.75 2.05 -18.51
CA ILE A 38 -30.05 2.79 -19.57
C ILE A 38 -29.18 1.93 -20.48
N ILE A 39 -28.78 0.74 -20.04
CA ILE A 39 -27.89 -0.13 -20.83
C ILE A 39 -28.64 -1.00 -21.85
N ARG A 40 -29.97 -1.13 -21.72
CA ARG A 40 -30.79 -2.02 -22.57
C ARG A 40 -30.67 -1.66 -24.04
N PHE A 41 -30.69 -2.67 -24.92
CA PHE A 41 -30.78 -2.48 -26.37
C PHE A 41 -32.20 -2.05 -26.76
N GLU A 42 -32.52 -0.80 -26.45
CA GLU A 42 -33.79 -0.15 -26.70
C GLU A 42 -33.51 1.22 -27.36
N GLU A 43 -34.31 1.58 -28.36
CA GLU A 43 -34.14 2.85 -29.07
C GLU A 43 -34.26 4.04 -28.11
N GLY A 44 -33.33 5.00 -28.23
CA GLY A 44 -33.21 6.16 -27.35
C GLY A 44 -32.25 5.97 -26.17
N ASN A 45 -31.79 4.74 -25.89
CA ASN A 45 -30.70 4.51 -24.95
C ASN A 45 -29.34 4.78 -25.60
N GLU A 46 -28.43 5.48 -24.90
CA GLU A 46 -27.10 5.81 -25.41
C GLU A 46 -26.28 4.57 -25.78
N VAL A 47 -26.42 3.46 -25.03
CA VAL A 47 -25.72 2.20 -25.31
C VAL A 47 -26.20 1.57 -26.62
N TYR A 48 -27.51 1.63 -26.91
CA TYR A 48 -28.06 1.15 -28.18
C TYR A 48 -27.54 1.99 -29.36
N GLU A 49 -27.52 3.32 -29.22
CA GLU A 49 -27.00 4.21 -30.27
C GLU A 49 -25.51 3.99 -30.53
N GLU A 50 -24.71 3.80 -29.49
CA GLU A 50 -23.27 3.52 -29.62
C GLU A 50 -23.00 2.13 -30.20
N PHE A 51 -23.81 1.14 -29.83
CA PHE A 51 -23.69 -0.23 -30.37
C PHE A 51 -24.02 -0.29 -31.86
N THR A 52 -25.05 0.44 -32.30
CA THR A 52 -25.50 0.45 -33.70
C THR A 52 -24.64 1.33 -34.59
N ASN A 53 -24.18 2.47 -34.08
CA ASN A 53 -23.31 3.41 -34.77
C ASN A 53 -22.06 3.73 -33.92
N ILE A 54 -21.04 2.88 -34.06
CA ILE A 54 -19.80 2.95 -33.28
C ILE A 54 -19.09 4.27 -33.57
N LYS A 55 -19.01 5.16 -32.57
CA LYS A 55 -18.35 6.46 -32.71
C LYS A 55 -16.84 6.39 -32.46
N ALA A 56 -16.37 5.27 -31.91
CA ALA A 56 -14.95 5.00 -31.72
C ALA A 56 -14.22 5.04 -33.06
N LYS A 57 -13.04 5.67 -33.07
CA LYS A 57 -12.15 5.62 -34.22
C LYS A 57 -11.40 4.28 -34.18
N ILE A 58 -11.69 3.40 -35.12
CA ILE A 58 -11.02 2.10 -35.27
C ILE A 58 -9.92 2.26 -36.32
N LEU A 59 -8.68 2.02 -35.92
CA LEU A 59 -7.52 2.00 -36.80
C LEU A 59 -7.06 0.56 -36.98
N PHE A 60 -7.16 0.06 -38.21
CA PHE A 60 -6.72 -1.25 -38.61
C PHE A 60 -5.36 -1.14 -39.30
N SER A 61 -4.30 -1.54 -38.61
CA SER A 61 -2.92 -1.45 -39.11
C SER A 61 -2.43 -2.82 -39.51
N VAL A 62 -1.81 -2.93 -40.69
CA VAL A 62 -1.24 -4.19 -41.20
C VAL A 62 0.27 -4.07 -41.34
N TYR A 63 0.99 -5.02 -40.75
CA TYR A 63 2.45 -5.14 -40.82
C TYR A 63 2.77 -6.42 -41.59
N ILE A 64 3.38 -6.27 -42.77
CA ILE A 64 3.56 -7.36 -43.72
C ILE A 64 5.00 -7.85 -43.65
N TYR A 65 5.20 -9.17 -43.71
CA TYR A 65 6.54 -9.75 -43.78
C TYR A 65 6.99 -9.89 -45.25
N ASN A 66 7.75 -8.92 -45.74
CA ASN A 66 8.31 -8.91 -47.09
C ASN A 66 9.51 -9.84 -47.21
N VAL A 67 9.56 -10.64 -48.29
CA VAL A 67 10.61 -11.64 -48.48
C VAL A 67 11.80 -11.06 -49.25
N THR A 68 12.99 -11.13 -48.65
CA THR A 68 14.22 -10.59 -49.25
C THR A 68 15.05 -11.62 -50.01
N ASN A 69 14.85 -12.92 -49.76
CA ASN A 69 15.62 -14.03 -50.34
C ASN A 69 14.75 -15.09 -51.04
N ALA A 70 13.70 -14.68 -51.74
CA ALA A 70 12.69 -15.56 -52.35
C ALA A 70 13.29 -16.71 -53.20
N GLU A 71 14.29 -16.42 -54.04
CA GLU A 71 14.95 -17.43 -54.88
C GLU A 71 15.71 -18.49 -54.07
N ASP A 72 16.38 -18.09 -52.99
CA ASP A 72 17.12 -19.00 -52.12
C ASP A 72 16.18 -19.90 -51.31
N VAL A 73 15.00 -19.39 -50.93
CA VAL A 73 13.96 -20.19 -50.28
C VAL A 73 13.35 -21.19 -51.26
N ALA A 74 12.94 -20.74 -52.45
CA ALA A 74 12.36 -21.59 -53.49
C ALA A 74 13.32 -22.69 -53.97
N SER A 75 14.64 -22.42 -53.97
CA SER A 75 15.66 -23.41 -54.32
C SER A 75 16.11 -24.31 -53.15
N GLY A 76 15.64 -24.05 -51.93
CA GLY A 76 15.95 -24.85 -50.73
C GLY A 76 17.28 -24.53 -50.04
N LYS A 77 17.95 -23.44 -50.42
CA LYS A 77 19.26 -23.06 -49.85
C LYS A 77 19.14 -22.55 -48.42
N SER A 78 18.13 -21.73 -48.13
CA SER A 78 17.97 -21.07 -46.83
C SER A 78 16.50 -20.99 -46.40
N LEU A 79 16.27 -20.72 -45.11
CA LEU A 79 14.95 -20.32 -44.59
C LEU A 79 14.63 -18.88 -45.05
N PRO A 80 13.35 -18.46 -45.00
CA PRO A 80 12.98 -17.09 -45.31
C PRO A 80 13.74 -16.05 -44.47
N LYS A 81 14.14 -14.96 -45.12
CA LYS A 81 14.61 -13.73 -44.49
C LYS A 81 13.57 -12.67 -44.75
N LEU A 82 12.94 -12.23 -43.66
CA LEU A 82 11.79 -11.35 -43.68
C LEU A 82 12.21 -9.96 -43.25
N ASP A 83 11.64 -8.97 -43.93
CA ASP A 83 11.68 -7.57 -43.54
C ASP A 83 10.25 -7.14 -43.20
N GLU A 84 10.04 -6.65 -41.99
CA GLU A 84 8.72 -6.19 -41.56
C GLU A 84 8.46 -4.79 -42.13
N ILE A 85 7.45 -4.68 -42.98
CA ILE A 85 7.07 -3.44 -43.64
C ILE A 85 5.68 -3.00 -43.19
N GLY A 86 5.56 -1.73 -42.82
CA GLY A 86 4.33 -1.15 -42.31
C GLY A 86 4.58 -0.15 -41.18
N PRO A 87 3.53 0.28 -40.48
CA PRO A 87 2.14 -0.14 -40.70
C PRO A 87 1.55 0.44 -41.99
N TYR A 88 0.69 -0.34 -42.64
CA TYR A 88 -0.30 0.16 -43.60
C TYR A 88 -1.62 0.33 -42.87
N VAL A 89 -2.02 1.58 -42.64
CA VAL A 89 -3.13 1.94 -41.75
C VAL A 89 -4.40 2.20 -42.56
N TYR A 90 -5.48 1.54 -42.16
CA TYR A 90 -6.83 1.76 -42.66
C TYR A 90 -7.71 2.23 -41.51
N GLU A 91 -8.50 3.28 -41.73
CA GLU A 91 -9.57 3.67 -40.83
C GLU A 91 -10.78 2.78 -41.11
N GLU A 92 -11.20 2.02 -40.12
CA GLU A 92 -12.34 1.13 -40.19
C GLU A 92 -13.59 1.86 -39.68
N LYS A 93 -14.63 1.90 -40.52
CA LYS A 93 -15.97 2.31 -40.12
C LYS A 93 -16.84 1.07 -39.96
N ARG A 94 -17.24 0.79 -38.72
CA ARG A 94 -18.11 -0.32 -38.36
C ARG A 94 -19.48 0.17 -37.92
N MET A 95 -20.54 -0.43 -38.44
CA MET A 95 -21.92 -0.14 -38.06
C MET A 95 -22.66 -1.45 -37.84
N ASN A 96 -23.34 -1.60 -36.70
CA ASN A 96 -24.19 -2.76 -36.45
C ASN A 96 -25.62 -2.40 -36.86
N ILE A 97 -26.02 -2.88 -38.03
CA ILE A 97 -27.34 -2.59 -38.61
C ILE A 97 -28.40 -3.44 -37.88
N PRO A 98 -29.36 -2.81 -37.18
CA PRO A 98 -30.45 -3.53 -36.53
C PRO A 98 -31.32 -4.27 -37.56
N VAL A 99 -31.65 -5.52 -37.28
CA VAL A 99 -32.57 -6.33 -38.08
C VAL A 99 -33.89 -6.52 -37.34
N ASN A 100 -33.85 -6.89 -36.06
CA ASN A 100 -35.05 -7.12 -35.25
C ASN A 100 -34.75 -6.97 -33.75
N LEU A 101 -35.69 -6.42 -32.99
CA LEU A 101 -35.71 -6.45 -31.53
C LEU A 101 -36.95 -7.23 -31.08
N ASP A 102 -36.76 -8.33 -30.36
CA ASP A 102 -37.84 -9.17 -29.83
C ASP A 102 -37.88 -9.09 -28.30
N PRO A 103 -38.80 -8.28 -27.73
CA PRO A 103 -38.94 -8.13 -26.29
C PRO A 103 -39.47 -9.39 -25.58
N GLU A 104 -40.20 -10.27 -26.26
CA GLU A 104 -40.76 -11.50 -25.68
C GLU A 104 -39.64 -12.51 -25.43
N ASN A 105 -38.69 -12.63 -26.36
CA ASN A 105 -37.55 -13.53 -26.21
C ASN A 105 -36.29 -12.85 -25.64
N ASP A 106 -36.33 -11.54 -25.38
CA ASP A 106 -35.20 -10.72 -24.94
C ASP A 106 -34.00 -10.80 -25.91
N THR A 107 -34.28 -10.75 -27.22
CA THR A 107 -33.25 -10.90 -28.25
C THR A 107 -33.16 -9.71 -29.18
N PHE A 108 -31.94 -9.39 -29.60
CA PHE A 108 -31.63 -8.36 -30.60
C PHE A 108 -30.85 -9.00 -31.74
N THR A 109 -31.30 -8.80 -32.97
CA THR A 109 -30.66 -9.33 -34.18
C THR A 109 -30.04 -8.20 -34.97
N TYR A 110 -28.78 -8.35 -35.37
CA TYR A 110 -28.06 -7.35 -36.18
C TYR A 110 -27.10 -8.00 -37.18
N GLN A 111 -26.67 -7.20 -38.16
CA GLN A 111 -25.56 -7.51 -39.06
C GLN A 111 -24.53 -6.39 -39.00
N SER A 112 -23.25 -6.73 -38.92
CA SER A 112 -22.18 -5.74 -38.90
C SER A 112 -21.78 -5.37 -40.32
N PHE A 113 -21.70 -4.08 -40.62
CA PHE A 113 -21.18 -3.53 -41.85
C PHE A 113 -19.83 -2.89 -41.58
N ILE A 114 -18.81 -3.29 -42.35
CA ILE A 114 -17.43 -2.80 -42.18
C ILE A 114 -16.96 -2.15 -43.47
N HIS A 115 -16.35 -0.97 -43.36
CA HIS A 115 -15.73 -0.27 -44.49
C HIS A 115 -14.33 0.24 -44.12
N PHE A 116 -13.34 -0.09 -44.94
CA PHE A 116 -11.95 0.31 -44.74
C PHE A 116 -11.58 1.47 -45.66
N THR A 117 -11.03 2.55 -45.08
CA THR A 117 -10.49 3.70 -45.81
C THR A 117 -8.99 3.85 -45.54
N PHE A 118 -8.16 3.79 -46.57
CA PHE A 118 -6.71 3.91 -46.40
C PHE A 118 -6.30 5.29 -45.83
N ARG A 119 -5.35 5.29 -44.89
CA ARG A 119 -4.84 6.49 -44.20
C ARG A 119 -3.36 6.70 -44.53
N PRO A 120 -3.03 7.42 -45.62
CA PRO A 120 -1.65 7.65 -46.02
C PRO A 120 -0.86 8.49 -45.00
N ASP A 121 -1.55 9.32 -44.21
CA ASP A 121 -0.94 10.17 -43.19
C ASP A 121 -0.46 9.42 -41.93
N LEU A 122 -0.96 8.19 -41.73
CA LEU A 122 -0.58 7.32 -40.61
C LEU A 122 0.21 6.09 -41.06
N SER A 123 0.36 5.89 -42.37
CA SER A 123 1.01 4.72 -42.95
C SER A 123 2.48 4.98 -43.24
N ALA A 124 3.33 3.96 -43.14
CA ALA A 124 4.75 4.06 -43.46
C ALA A 124 5.01 4.17 -44.98
N GLY A 125 4.08 3.69 -45.80
CA GLY A 125 4.15 3.70 -47.27
C GLY A 125 2.77 3.81 -47.91
N SER A 126 2.73 3.76 -49.24
CA SER A 126 1.47 3.73 -50.00
C SER A 126 0.96 2.30 -50.09
N ASP A 127 -0.36 2.10 -50.05
CA ASP A 127 -0.94 0.78 -50.36
C ASP A 127 -0.77 0.36 -51.83
N GLU A 128 -0.24 1.25 -52.68
CA GLU A 128 0.22 0.96 -54.04
C GLU A 128 1.66 0.39 -54.09
N ASP A 129 2.36 0.34 -52.95
CA ASP A 129 3.73 -0.18 -52.86
C ASP A 129 3.76 -1.68 -53.18
N PHE A 130 4.84 -2.11 -53.85
CA PHE A 130 5.01 -3.51 -54.20
C PHE A 130 5.77 -4.28 -53.14
N ILE A 131 5.22 -5.44 -52.79
CA ILE A 131 5.77 -6.37 -51.80
C ILE A 131 6.01 -7.73 -52.45
N THR A 132 7.02 -8.45 -51.97
CA THR A 132 7.29 -9.84 -52.36
C THR A 132 6.74 -10.74 -51.27
N MET A 133 5.72 -11.53 -51.60
CA MET A 133 4.97 -12.34 -50.65
C MET A 133 4.87 -13.79 -51.12
N LEU A 134 4.63 -14.69 -50.17
CA LEU A 134 4.35 -16.09 -50.48
C LEU A 134 3.02 -16.21 -51.22
N ASN A 135 3.00 -17.01 -52.29
CA ASN A 135 1.78 -17.39 -52.97
C ASN A 135 1.05 -18.42 -52.11
N VAL A 136 0.20 -17.94 -51.19
CA VAL A 136 -0.55 -18.79 -50.25
C VAL A 136 -1.42 -19.84 -50.96
N PRO A 137 -2.14 -19.53 -52.06
CA PRO A 137 -2.93 -20.52 -52.80
C PRO A 137 -2.17 -21.80 -53.19
N ILE A 138 -0.93 -21.69 -53.71
CA ILE A 138 -0.18 -22.88 -54.13
C ILE A 138 0.22 -23.77 -52.93
N VAL A 139 0.46 -23.17 -51.76
CA VAL A 139 0.75 -23.91 -50.51
C VAL A 139 -0.51 -24.61 -49.99
N ALA A 140 -1.66 -23.93 -50.04
CA ALA A 140 -2.95 -24.52 -49.67
C ALA A 140 -3.33 -25.69 -50.58
N ILE A 141 -3.18 -25.54 -51.91
CA ILE A 141 -3.41 -26.61 -52.88
C ILE A 141 -2.49 -27.81 -52.59
N ALA A 142 -1.21 -27.57 -52.31
CA ALA A 142 -0.27 -28.64 -51.98
C ALA A 142 -0.67 -29.43 -50.72
N HIS A 143 -1.27 -28.76 -49.74
CA HIS A 143 -1.79 -29.37 -48.53
C HIS A 143 -3.01 -30.25 -48.83
N GLU A 144 -3.99 -29.73 -49.58
CA GLU A 144 -5.20 -30.46 -49.98
C GLU A 144 -4.89 -31.73 -50.79
N LEU A 145 -3.89 -31.69 -51.68
CA LEU A 145 -3.47 -32.86 -52.45
C LEU A 145 -3.03 -34.04 -51.54
N LYS A 146 -2.56 -33.79 -50.32
CA LYS A 146 -2.17 -34.85 -49.37
C LYS A 146 -3.34 -35.75 -48.96
N GLY A 147 -4.57 -35.24 -48.99
CA GLY A 147 -5.79 -36.00 -48.69
C GLY A 147 -6.30 -36.86 -49.86
N MET A 148 -5.83 -36.61 -51.08
CA MET A 148 -6.36 -37.29 -52.28
C MET A 148 -5.72 -38.67 -52.53
N SER A 149 -6.50 -39.55 -53.19
CA SER A 149 -6.01 -40.85 -53.68
C SER A 149 -4.88 -40.67 -54.70
N ARG A 150 -3.98 -41.66 -54.82
CA ARG A 150 -2.77 -41.54 -55.68
C ARG A 150 -3.10 -41.18 -57.13
N LEU A 151 -4.16 -41.77 -57.70
CA LEU A 151 -4.55 -41.51 -59.08
C LEU A 151 -5.03 -40.06 -59.28
N MET A 152 -5.98 -39.62 -58.45
CA MET A 152 -6.51 -38.25 -58.48
C MET A 152 -5.41 -37.21 -58.24
N ARG A 153 -4.49 -37.52 -57.32
CA ARG A 153 -3.34 -36.67 -57.01
C ARG A 153 -2.41 -36.49 -58.21
N SER A 154 -2.08 -37.57 -58.94
CA SER A 154 -1.24 -37.47 -60.14
C SER A 154 -1.91 -36.67 -61.26
N MET A 155 -3.21 -36.85 -61.48
CA MET A 155 -3.97 -36.06 -62.46
C MET A 155 -4.03 -34.58 -62.07
N ALA A 156 -4.31 -34.29 -60.79
CA ALA A 156 -4.34 -32.94 -60.29
C ALA A 156 -2.97 -32.25 -60.39
N GLN A 157 -1.87 -32.97 -60.10
CA GLN A 157 -0.52 -32.45 -60.24
C GLN A 157 -0.24 -31.98 -61.67
N GLU A 158 -0.47 -32.83 -62.68
CA GLU A 158 -0.23 -32.47 -64.08
C GLU A 158 -1.06 -31.25 -64.51
N TYR A 159 -2.31 -31.18 -64.04
CA TYR A 159 -3.18 -30.05 -64.31
C TYR A 159 -2.72 -28.75 -63.64
N ILE A 160 -2.34 -28.79 -62.36
CA ILE A 160 -1.84 -27.63 -61.62
C ILE A 160 -0.53 -27.11 -62.20
N GLU A 161 0.38 -28.02 -62.58
CA GLU A 161 1.66 -27.67 -63.22
C GLU A 161 1.46 -26.90 -64.54
N SER A 162 0.32 -27.06 -65.24
CA SER A 162 0.02 -26.32 -66.48
C SER A 162 -0.21 -24.82 -66.30
N TYR A 163 -0.52 -24.36 -65.09
CA TYR A 163 -0.77 -22.94 -64.78
C TYR A 163 0.49 -22.16 -64.38
N ASP A 164 1.66 -22.80 -64.23
CA ASP A 164 2.96 -22.20 -63.91
C ASP A 164 2.92 -21.18 -62.73
N MET A 165 2.24 -21.54 -61.64
CA MET A 165 2.14 -20.68 -60.46
C MET A 165 3.46 -20.62 -59.68
N PRO A 166 4.11 -19.45 -59.51
CA PRO A 166 5.36 -19.35 -58.76
C PRO A 166 5.11 -19.42 -57.24
N LEU A 167 6.14 -19.83 -56.48
CA LEU A 167 6.08 -19.88 -55.00
C LEU A 167 5.95 -18.49 -54.37
N PHE A 168 6.62 -17.48 -54.93
CA PHE A 168 6.58 -16.10 -54.45
C PHE A 168 6.04 -15.20 -55.57
N VAL A 169 5.20 -14.26 -55.18
CA VAL A 169 4.59 -13.28 -56.09
C VAL A 169 4.89 -11.87 -55.63
N ARG A 170 5.05 -10.97 -56.60
CA ARG A 170 5.17 -9.53 -56.35
C ARG A 170 3.84 -8.86 -56.62
N ARG A 171 3.25 -8.22 -55.61
CA ARG A 171 1.92 -7.59 -55.69
C ARG A 171 1.92 -6.27 -54.94
N LYS A 172 0.98 -5.40 -55.30
CA LYS A 172 0.70 -4.19 -54.52
C LYS A 172 0.06 -4.58 -53.18
N VAL A 173 0.32 -3.81 -52.13
CA VAL A 173 -0.28 -4.05 -50.80
C VAL A 173 -1.81 -4.08 -50.88
N LYS A 174 -2.43 -3.09 -51.51
CA LYS A 174 -3.89 -3.00 -51.68
C LYS A 174 -4.49 -4.22 -52.39
N THR A 175 -3.80 -4.72 -53.41
CA THR A 175 -4.22 -5.92 -54.14
C THR A 175 -4.06 -7.19 -53.30
N ALA A 176 -2.97 -7.32 -52.53
CA ALA A 176 -2.76 -8.46 -51.65
C ALA A 176 -3.77 -8.50 -50.48
N LEU A 177 -4.12 -7.33 -49.94
CA LEU A 177 -5.01 -7.21 -48.79
C LEU A 177 -6.49 -7.25 -49.18
N PHE A 178 -6.96 -6.45 -50.14
CA PHE A 178 -8.38 -6.20 -50.36
C PHE A 178 -8.90 -6.47 -51.79
N GLU A 179 -8.20 -6.03 -52.85
CA GLU A 179 -8.74 -6.17 -54.23
C GLU A 179 -8.68 -7.61 -54.74
N GLY A 180 -7.63 -8.32 -54.34
CA GLY A 180 -7.39 -9.72 -54.69
C GLY A 180 -6.89 -9.96 -56.11
N VAL A 181 -6.56 -11.22 -56.37
CA VAL A 181 -6.13 -11.73 -57.68
C VAL A 181 -7.01 -12.92 -58.04
N HIS A 182 -7.65 -12.86 -59.21
CA HIS A 182 -8.44 -13.97 -59.75
C HIS A 182 -7.54 -15.17 -60.08
N LEU A 183 -7.97 -16.38 -59.71
CA LEU A 183 -7.22 -17.61 -59.90
C LEU A 183 -7.98 -18.56 -60.83
N ASP A 184 -7.62 -18.55 -62.12
CA ASP A 184 -8.26 -19.37 -63.17
C ASP A 184 -8.30 -20.87 -62.85
N LEU A 185 -7.25 -21.39 -62.19
CA LEU A 185 -7.19 -22.77 -61.72
C LEU A 185 -8.30 -23.05 -60.70
N VAL A 186 -8.51 -22.15 -59.74
CA VAL A 186 -9.52 -22.30 -58.69
C VAL A 186 -10.91 -22.21 -59.30
N GLU A 187 -11.14 -21.29 -60.23
CA GLU A 187 -12.43 -21.19 -60.94
C GLU A 187 -12.77 -22.48 -61.66
N THR A 188 -11.80 -23.03 -62.39
CA THR A 188 -12.01 -24.25 -63.16
C THR A 188 -12.30 -25.45 -62.24
N VAL A 189 -11.55 -25.58 -61.15
CA VAL A 189 -11.76 -26.65 -60.16
C VAL A 189 -13.09 -26.47 -59.43
N SER A 190 -13.46 -25.24 -59.08
CA SER A 190 -14.72 -24.93 -58.41
C SER A 190 -15.91 -25.29 -59.30
N ASN A 191 -15.86 -24.92 -60.58
CA ASN A 191 -16.87 -25.26 -61.57
C ASN A 191 -16.97 -26.77 -61.83
N LEU A 192 -15.84 -27.47 -61.86
CA LEU A 192 -15.80 -28.93 -62.06
C LEU A 192 -16.38 -29.70 -60.87
N LEU A 193 -16.08 -29.27 -59.65
CA LEU A 193 -16.49 -29.95 -58.42
C LEU A 193 -17.85 -29.47 -57.88
N GLY A 194 -18.35 -28.34 -58.38
CA GLY A 194 -19.56 -27.70 -57.85
C GLY A 194 -19.37 -27.19 -56.42
N VAL A 195 -18.14 -26.86 -56.03
CA VAL A 195 -17.76 -26.39 -54.70
C VAL A 195 -17.06 -25.04 -54.84
N GLU A 196 -17.57 -24.02 -54.17
CA GLU A 196 -16.92 -22.71 -54.12
C GLU A 196 -15.82 -22.72 -53.04
N TYR A 197 -14.56 -22.75 -53.46
CA TYR A 197 -13.41 -22.74 -52.55
C TYR A 197 -13.08 -21.36 -52.00
N MET A 198 -13.32 -20.32 -52.80
CA MET A 198 -13.15 -18.93 -52.41
C MET A 198 -14.15 -18.07 -53.18
N PRO A 199 -14.65 -16.98 -52.58
CA PRO A 199 -15.59 -16.10 -53.25
C PRO A 199 -15.06 -15.63 -54.61
N ASN A 200 -15.85 -15.78 -55.67
CA ASN A 200 -15.49 -15.35 -57.03
C ASN A 200 -14.09 -15.85 -57.49
N SER A 201 -13.62 -16.99 -56.98
CA SER A 201 -12.28 -17.55 -57.29
C SER A 201 -11.12 -16.56 -57.15
N THR A 202 -11.26 -15.55 -56.29
CA THR A 202 -10.30 -14.45 -56.13
C THR A 202 -9.64 -14.53 -54.75
N PHE A 203 -8.31 -14.44 -54.73
CA PHE A 203 -7.52 -14.48 -53.50
C PHE A 203 -7.06 -13.08 -53.07
N ALA A 204 -7.47 -12.66 -51.87
CA ALA A 204 -6.88 -11.59 -51.07
C ALA A 204 -7.03 -11.98 -49.59
N TYR A 205 -6.20 -11.43 -48.71
CA TYR A 205 -6.26 -11.78 -47.29
C TYR A 205 -7.55 -11.33 -46.59
N PHE A 206 -8.11 -10.21 -47.01
CA PHE A 206 -9.35 -9.62 -46.49
C PHE A 206 -10.42 -9.47 -47.59
N TYR A 207 -10.38 -10.37 -48.59
CA TYR A 207 -11.32 -10.35 -49.71
C TYR A 207 -12.78 -10.45 -49.19
N HIS A 208 -13.68 -9.66 -49.76
CA HIS A 208 -15.08 -9.51 -49.31
C HIS A 208 -15.30 -9.06 -47.85
N LEU A 209 -14.31 -8.52 -47.15
CA LEU A 209 -14.54 -7.88 -45.84
C LEU A 209 -14.84 -6.38 -45.96
N ASN A 210 -14.46 -5.74 -47.07
CA ASN A 210 -14.68 -4.32 -47.28
C ASN A 210 -16.05 -4.05 -47.90
N ALA A 211 -16.84 -3.19 -47.25
CA ALA A 211 -18.17 -2.75 -47.66
C ALA A 211 -19.18 -3.90 -47.81
N THR A 212 -19.12 -4.90 -46.92
CA THR A 212 -20.02 -6.05 -46.90
C THR A 212 -20.71 -6.18 -45.54
N LEU A 213 -21.86 -6.87 -45.54
CA LEU A 213 -22.58 -7.23 -44.32
C LEU A 213 -22.12 -8.58 -43.81
N SER A 214 -21.91 -8.68 -42.50
CA SER A 214 -21.65 -9.94 -41.81
C SER A 214 -22.88 -10.86 -41.88
N ARG A 215 -22.66 -12.13 -41.54
CA ARG A 215 -23.77 -13.02 -41.18
C ARG A 215 -24.50 -12.51 -39.94
N PRO A 216 -25.80 -12.82 -39.76
CA PRO A 216 -26.59 -12.27 -38.67
C PRO A 216 -26.14 -12.80 -37.31
N PHE A 217 -26.02 -11.89 -36.35
CA PHE A 217 -25.85 -12.17 -34.94
C PHE A 217 -27.19 -12.02 -34.23
N VAL A 218 -27.53 -12.98 -33.38
CA VAL A 218 -28.63 -12.85 -32.41
C VAL A 218 -28.00 -12.80 -31.03
N VAL A 219 -28.20 -11.70 -30.32
CA VAL A 219 -27.66 -11.44 -28.98
C VAL A 219 -28.80 -11.21 -27.99
N ASN A 220 -28.50 -11.31 -26.69
CA ASN A 220 -29.45 -10.90 -25.65
C ASN A 220 -29.57 -9.37 -25.63
N ALA A 221 -30.80 -8.85 -25.67
CA ALA A 221 -31.08 -7.41 -25.68
C ALA A 221 -30.93 -6.77 -24.28
N GLY A 222 -31.01 -7.56 -23.22
CA GLY A 222 -30.90 -7.11 -21.83
C GLY A 222 -32.16 -6.44 -21.29
N LEU A 223 -33.30 -6.58 -21.95
CA LEU A 223 -34.60 -6.04 -21.53
C LEU A 223 -35.13 -6.74 -20.28
N LYS A 224 -34.95 -8.07 -20.20
CA LYS A 224 -35.35 -8.90 -19.05
C LYS A 224 -34.17 -9.20 -18.14
N ASP A 225 -33.02 -9.57 -18.72
CA ASP A 225 -31.81 -9.92 -17.97
C ASP A 225 -30.57 -9.15 -18.48
N THR A 226 -30.28 -8.04 -17.81
CA THR A 226 -29.12 -7.18 -18.12
C THR A 226 -27.76 -7.84 -17.90
N SER A 227 -27.69 -8.94 -17.13
CA SER A 227 -26.44 -9.65 -16.92
C SER A 227 -25.96 -10.41 -18.16
N LYS A 228 -26.84 -10.61 -19.14
CA LYS A 228 -26.55 -11.31 -20.40
C LYS A 228 -26.43 -10.38 -21.59
N ILE A 229 -26.61 -9.08 -21.39
CA ILE A 229 -26.65 -8.11 -22.49
C ILE A 229 -25.46 -8.28 -23.46
N GLY A 230 -25.74 -8.23 -24.76
CA GLY A 230 -24.74 -8.38 -25.81
C GLY A 230 -24.15 -9.78 -25.96
N SER A 231 -24.51 -10.74 -25.09
CA SER A 231 -24.06 -12.13 -25.21
C SER A 231 -24.75 -12.79 -26.41
N ILE A 232 -23.95 -13.42 -27.26
CA ILE A 232 -24.37 -14.08 -28.49
C ILE A 232 -25.14 -15.36 -28.15
N ILE A 233 -26.34 -15.47 -28.71
CA ILE A 233 -27.22 -16.64 -28.64
C ILE A 233 -26.98 -17.52 -29.86
N THR A 234 -26.96 -16.91 -31.06
CA THR A 234 -26.60 -17.58 -32.29
C THR A 234 -25.80 -16.66 -33.22
N PHE A 235 -24.92 -17.28 -33.99
CA PHE A 235 -24.28 -16.67 -35.15
C PHE A 235 -24.67 -17.49 -36.37
N ASP A 236 -25.22 -16.83 -37.39
CA ASP A 236 -25.69 -17.48 -38.61
C ASP A 236 -26.71 -18.61 -38.33
N GLY A 237 -27.60 -18.39 -37.35
CA GLY A 237 -28.60 -19.36 -36.92
C GLY A 237 -28.05 -20.54 -36.10
N LYS A 238 -26.74 -20.65 -35.89
CA LYS A 238 -26.10 -21.72 -35.11
C LYS A 238 -25.74 -21.27 -33.69
N LYS A 239 -25.94 -22.13 -32.70
CA LYS A 239 -25.55 -21.92 -31.29
C LYS A 239 -24.10 -22.30 -30.98
N ALA A 240 -23.49 -23.06 -31.89
CA ALA A 240 -22.13 -23.53 -31.83
C ALA A 240 -21.57 -23.53 -33.26
N VAL A 241 -20.27 -23.28 -33.41
CA VAL A 241 -19.58 -23.58 -34.66
C VAL A 241 -19.42 -25.10 -34.80
N ASP A 242 -19.12 -25.57 -36.00
CA ASP A 242 -19.06 -27.01 -36.33
C ASP A 242 -17.73 -27.40 -36.97
N VAL A 243 -16.66 -26.70 -36.59
CA VAL A 243 -15.32 -26.84 -37.19
C VAL A 243 -14.33 -27.59 -36.30
N TRP A 244 -14.54 -27.62 -34.98
CA TRP A 244 -13.65 -28.29 -34.04
C TRP A 244 -14.17 -29.70 -33.68
N PRO A 245 -13.29 -30.67 -33.36
CA PRO A 245 -13.68 -32.03 -32.97
C PRO A 245 -14.40 -32.14 -31.61
N GLY A 246 -14.39 -31.09 -30.77
CA GLY A 246 -14.99 -31.11 -29.43
C GLY A 246 -16.10 -30.07 -29.25
N GLU A 247 -17.18 -30.45 -28.56
CA GLU A 247 -18.34 -29.58 -28.33
C GLU A 247 -17.99 -28.30 -27.57
N SER A 248 -17.10 -28.38 -26.57
CA SER A 248 -16.65 -27.21 -25.80
C SER A 248 -15.88 -26.18 -26.65
N CYS A 249 -15.06 -26.63 -27.59
CA CYS A 249 -14.32 -25.77 -28.52
C CYS A 249 -15.22 -25.10 -29.56
N ASN A 250 -16.36 -25.73 -29.84
CA ASN A 250 -17.37 -25.24 -30.77
C ASN A 250 -18.38 -24.27 -30.13
N ALA A 251 -18.42 -24.17 -28.80
CA ALA A 251 -19.35 -23.30 -28.11
C ALA A 251 -19.13 -21.82 -28.47
N ILE A 252 -20.23 -21.12 -28.80
CA ILE A 252 -20.23 -19.66 -28.97
C ILE A 252 -20.57 -19.04 -27.62
N ASN A 253 -19.55 -18.50 -26.96
CA ASN A 253 -19.64 -17.89 -25.63
C ASN A 253 -19.33 -16.40 -25.68
N GLY A 254 -20.07 -15.63 -24.88
CA GLY A 254 -19.80 -14.22 -24.63
C GLY A 254 -20.36 -13.27 -25.69
N SER A 255 -19.81 -12.06 -25.76
CA SER A 255 -20.25 -11.03 -26.70
C SER A 255 -19.39 -10.98 -27.97
N ASP A 256 -19.61 -9.99 -28.83
CA ASP A 256 -18.72 -9.70 -29.96
C ASP A 256 -17.44 -8.92 -29.55
N GLY A 257 -17.25 -8.69 -28.25
CA GLY A 257 -16.11 -7.99 -27.67
C GLY A 257 -16.23 -6.46 -27.65
N SER A 258 -17.30 -5.89 -28.20
CA SER A 258 -17.54 -4.43 -28.18
C SER A 258 -18.14 -3.93 -26.86
N LEU A 259 -18.89 -4.79 -26.18
CA LEU A 259 -19.59 -4.50 -24.93
C LEU A 259 -19.57 -5.74 -24.02
N TYR A 260 -19.46 -5.52 -22.72
CA TYR A 260 -19.63 -6.54 -21.70
C TYR A 260 -20.72 -6.15 -20.70
N PRO A 261 -21.32 -7.13 -19.98
CA PRO A 261 -22.26 -6.83 -18.90
C PRO A 261 -21.64 -5.94 -17.81
N PRO A 262 -22.46 -5.13 -17.12
CA PRO A 262 -21.98 -4.22 -16.07
C PRO A 262 -21.48 -4.96 -14.83
N PHE A 263 -20.77 -4.24 -13.95
CA PHE A 263 -20.21 -4.74 -12.69
C PHE A 263 -19.13 -5.82 -12.89
N VAL A 264 -18.23 -5.58 -13.83
CA VAL A 264 -17.03 -6.40 -14.06
C VAL A 264 -16.10 -6.29 -12.84
N THR A 265 -15.58 -7.43 -12.40
CA THR A 265 -14.67 -7.54 -11.26
C THR A 265 -13.31 -8.09 -11.71
N ARG A 266 -12.30 -8.06 -10.84
CA ARG A 266 -10.98 -8.64 -11.14
C ARG A 266 -11.03 -10.16 -11.32
N ASP A 267 -12.01 -10.83 -10.72
CA ASP A 267 -12.23 -12.28 -10.85
C ASP A 267 -13.11 -12.65 -12.06
N SER A 268 -13.62 -11.66 -12.77
CA SER A 268 -14.45 -11.90 -13.96
C SER A 268 -13.61 -12.51 -15.08
N VAL A 269 -14.17 -13.52 -15.75
CA VAL A 269 -13.64 -14.04 -17.02
C VAL A 269 -14.58 -13.57 -18.12
N LEU A 270 -14.06 -12.75 -19.02
CA LEU A 270 -14.86 -12.14 -20.08
C LEU A 270 -14.73 -12.96 -21.35
N HIS A 271 -15.85 -13.48 -21.84
CA HIS A 271 -15.85 -14.25 -23.08
C HIS A 271 -16.23 -13.38 -24.26
N GLY A 272 -15.61 -13.65 -25.40
CA GLY A 272 -16.02 -13.09 -26.69
C GLY A 272 -15.99 -14.17 -27.77
N PHE A 273 -16.75 -13.97 -28.85
CA PHE A 273 -16.69 -14.80 -30.05
C PHE A 273 -16.16 -13.98 -31.22
N ASN A 274 -15.16 -14.51 -31.92
CA ASN A 274 -14.64 -13.91 -33.13
C ASN A 274 -14.85 -14.88 -34.30
N ALA A 275 -15.68 -14.46 -35.25
CA ALA A 275 -16.07 -15.26 -36.41
C ALA A 275 -14.88 -15.52 -37.37
N ASP A 276 -13.89 -14.63 -37.43
CA ASP A 276 -12.76 -14.77 -38.35
C ASP A 276 -11.82 -15.90 -37.99
N ILE A 277 -11.75 -16.23 -36.69
CA ILE A 277 -10.93 -17.33 -36.15
C ILE A 277 -11.79 -18.54 -35.72
N CYS A 278 -13.10 -18.49 -36.01
CA CYS A 278 -14.10 -19.52 -35.74
C CYS A 278 -14.08 -20.08 -34.30
N ARG A 279 -13.85 -19.25 -33.28
CA ARG A 279 -13.90 -19.72 -31.89
C ARG A 279 -14.21 -18.60 -30.91
N SER A 280 -14.64 -18.99 -29.72
CA SER A 280 -14.66 -18.12 -28.55
C SER A 280 -13.29 -17.97 -27.91
N VAL A 281 -13.08 -16.79 -27.33
CA VAL A 281 -11.89 -16.37 -26.59
C VAL A 281 -12.30 -15.99 -25.17
N ALA A 282 -11.38 -16.17 -24.23
CA ALA A 282 -11.53 -15.69 -22.86
C ALA A 282 -10.49 -14.60 -22.59
N LEU A 283 -10.91 -13.53 -21.94
CA LEU A 283 -10.04 -12.48 -21.45
C LEU A 283 -10.05 -12.51 -19.92
N VAL A 284 -8.85 -12.48 -19.34
CA VAL A 284 -8.62 -12.51 -17.89
C VAL A 284 -7.97 -11.21 -17.44
N TYR A 285 -8.24 -10.81 -16.21
CA TYR A 285 -7.67 -9.62 -15.61
C TYR A 285 -6.14 -9.70 -15.60
N LYS A 286 -5.47 -8.62 -16.03
CA LYS A 286 -4.01 -8.49 -16.00
C LYS A 286 -3.57 -7.44 -14.97
N ARG A 287 -4.18 -6.24 -14.99
CA ARG A 287 -3.87 -5.14 -14.08
C ARG A 287 -4.96 -4.06 -14.07
N ASP A 288 -4.92 -3.21 -13.05
CA ASP A 288 -5.65 -1.94 -13.05
C ASP A 288 -4.98 -0.99 -14.08
N ASP A 289 -5.79 -0.22 -14.80
CA ASP A 289 -5.34 0.72 -15.83
C ASP A 289 -6.23 1.98 -15.80
N GLU A 290 -5.85 3.00 -16.56
CA GLU A 290 -6.61 4.25 -16.65
C GLU A 290 -6.60 4.77 -18.08
N MET A 291 -7.74 5.24 -18.58
CA MET A 291 -7.83 5.96 -19.84
C MET A 291 -8.49 7.33 -19.62
N GLU A 292 -7.76 8.40 -19.94
CA GLU A 292 -8.26 9.79 -19.87
C GLU A 292 -8.90 10.18 -18.51
N GLY A 293 -8.37 9.64 -17.40
CA GLY A 293 -8.90 9.88 -16.05
C GLY A 293 -10.08 9.00 -15.65
N ILE A 294 -10.44 8.01 -16.48
CA ILE A 294 -11.47 7.01 -16.21
C ILE A 294 -10.76 5.71 -15.76
N PRO A 295 -11.00 5.23 -14.54
CA PRO A 295 -10.41 3.99 -14.06
C PRO A 295 -10.99 2.79 -14.84
N GLY A 296 -10.12 1.85 -15.21
CA GLY A 296 -10.51 0.64 -15.92
C GLY A 296 -9.69 -0.57 -15.49
N TYR A 297 -10.17 -1.75 -15.86
CA TYR A 297 -9.45 -3.00 -15.72
C TYR A 297 -8.94 -3.44 -17.08
N ARG A 298 -7.64 -3.72 -17.18
CA ARG A 298 -7.04 -4.28 -18.38
C ARG A 298 -7.17 -5.79 -18.36
N PHE A 299 -7.91 -6.30 -19.33
CA PHE A 299 -8.08 -7.71 -19.62
C PHE A 299 -7.24 -8.10 -20.84
N GLY A 300 -6.74 -9.33 -20.87
CA GLY A 300 -5.97 -9.89 -21.99
C GLY A 300 -6.12 -11.41 -22.06
N PHE A 301 -5.57 -12.04 -23.09
CA PHE A 301 -5.63 -13.50 -23.20
C PHE A 301 -4.92 -14.19 -22.03
N PRO A 302 -5.44 -15.34 -21.54
CA PRO A 302 -4.69 -16.19 -20.62
C PRO A 302 -3.46 -16.77 -21.32
N ASP A 303 -2.39 -17.05 -20.57
CA ASP A 303 -1.13 -17.56 -21.14
C ASP A 303 -1.29 -18.94 -21.81
N SER A 304 -2.36 -19.67 -21.47
CA SER A 304 -2.73 -20.94 -22.09
C SER A 304 -3.44 -20.78 -23.43
N PHE A 305 -3.88 -19.59 -23.84
CA PHE A 305 -4.79 -19.38 -24.98
C PHE A 305 -4.34 -20.05 -26.29
N LEU A 306 -3.04 -19.98 -26.62
CA LEU A 306 -2.43 -20.59 -27.80
C LEU A 306 -1.58 -21.83 -27.47
N ASP A 307 -1.83 -22.46 -26.32
CA ASP A 307 -1.16 -23.69 -25.92
C ASP A 307 -2.05 -24.90 -26.24
N SER A 308 -1.69 -25.65 -27.27
CA SER A 308 -2.40 -26.87 -27.69
C SER A 308 -2.30 -28.01 -26.65
N GLY A 309 -1.35 -27.92 -25.71
CA GLY A 309 -1.18 -28.85 -24.61
C GLY A 309 -2.05 -28.56 -23.40
N ALA A 310 -2.63 -27.36 -23.30
CA ALA A 310 -3.54 -26.99 -22.21
C ALA A 310 -4.85 -27.79 -22.29
N GLU A 311 -5.40 -28.18 -21.14
CA GLU A 311 -6.56 -29.07 -21.04
C GLU A 311 -7.77 -28.51 -21.79
N GLU A 312 -8.05 -27.22 -21.58
CA GLU A 312 -9.14 -26.47 -22.19
C GLU A 312 -9.01 -26.32 -23.71
N ASN A 313 -7.79 -26.46 -24.24
CA ASN A 313 -7.52 -26.27 -25.66
C ASN A 313 -7.32 -27.58 -26.44
N LYS A 314 -7.40 -28.73 -25.76
CA LYS A 314 -7.16 -30.04 -26.38
C LYS A 314 -8.01 -30.30 -27.62
N CYS A 315 -9.22 -29.78 -27.68
CA CYS A 315 -10.14 -29.95 -28.81
C CYS A 315 -9.91 -28.96 -29.97
N PHE A 316 -9.04 -27.97 -29.85
CA PHE A 316 -8.67 -27.10 -30.98
C PHE A 316 -7.62 -27.75 -31.90
N CYS A 317 -7.13 -28.94 -31.55
CA CYS A 317 -6.33 -29.78 -32.42
C CYS A 317 -7.05 -31.12 -32.63
N GLY A 318 -7.41 -31.42 -33.89
CA GLY A 318 -8.09 -32.67 -34.29
C GLY A 318 -7.16 -33.81 -34.69
N GLU A 319 -5.85 -33.64 -34.56
CA GLU A 319 -4.88 -34.69 -34.85
C GLU A 319 -4.87 -35.75 -33.75
N GLU A 320 -5.00 -37.02 -34.13
CA GLU A 320 -4.82 -38.16 -33.20
C GLU A 320 -3.39 -38.19 -32.64
N ASP A 321 -2.41 -37.88 -33.50
CA ASP A 321 -1.02 -37.73 -33.11
C ASP A 321 -0.75 -36.30 -32.67
N ARG A 322 -0.67 -36.09 -31.36
CA ARG A 322 -0.42 -34.78 -30.74
C ARG A 322 0.89 -34.12 -31.19
N SER A 323 1.86 -34.89 -31.69
CA SER A 323 3.10 -34.30 -32.24
C SER A 323 2.88 -33.50 -33.52
N LYS A 324 1.74 -33.70 -34.19
CA LYS A 324 1.31 -32.95 -35.38
C LYS A 324 0.52 -31.69 -35.04
N CYS A 325 0.11 -31.51 -33.80
CA CYS A 325 -0.51 -30.26 -33.36
C CYS A 325 0.52 -29.12 -33.41
N PRO A 326 0.10 -27.87 -33.70
CA PRO A 326 0.98 -26.72 -33.51
C PRO A 326 1.54 -26.70 -32.09
N LYS A 327 2.83 -26.36 -31.96
CA LYS A 327 3.47 -26.11 -30.67
C LYS A 327 2.83 -24.90 -29.99
N LYS A 328 3.10 -24.72 -28.70
CA LYS A 328 2.64 -23.57 -27.92
C LYS A 328 2.94 -22.25 -28.65
N GLY A 329 1.94 -21.37 -28.71
CA GLY A 329 2.01 -20.05 -29.35
C GLY A 329 1.36 -19.96 -30.73
N ALA A 330 0.77 -21.06 -31.23
CA ALA A 330 0.04 -21.06 -32.49
C ALA A 330 -1.23 -21.92 -32.44
N LEU A 331 -2.22 -21.57 -33.23
CA LEU A 331 -3.49 -22.28 -33.40
C LEU A 331 -3.72 -22.56 -34.88
N SER A 332 -4.07 -23.79 -35.25
CA SER A 332 -4.44 -24.11 -36.64
C SER A 332 -5.81 -23.56 -36.98
N LEU A 333 -5.91 -22.81 -38.08
CA LEU A 333 -7.15 -22.31 -38.66
C LEU A 333 -7.66 -23.18 -39.82
N ALA A 334 -7.00 -24.30 -40.13
CA ALA A 334 -7.37 -25.15 -41.27
C ALA A 334 -8.85 -25.58 -41.25
N PRO A 335 -9.45 -26.00 -40.12
CA PRO A 335 -10.88 -26.34 -40.09
C PRO A 335 -11.81 -25.15 -40.36
N CYS A 336 -11.35 -23.93 -40.08
CA CYS A 336 -12.09 -22.67 -40.27
C CYS A 336 -11.91 -22.08 -41.69
N LYS A 337 -10.80 -22.38 -42.36
CA LYS A 337 -10.38 -21.75 -43.63
C LYS A 337 -10.20 -22.77 -44.75
N PHE A 338 -11.24 -23.59 -44.98
CA PHE A 338 -11.33 -24.52 -46.13
C PHE A 338 -10.15 -25.48 -46.27
N GLY A 339 -9.56 -25.92 -45.14
CA GLY A 339 -8.44 -26.87 -45.11
C GLY A 339 -7.05 -26.27 -45.40
N ALA A 340 -6.96 -24.97 -45.70
CA ALA A 340 -5.68 -24.30 -45.88
C ALA A 340 -4.82 -24.39 -44.60
N PRO A 341 -3.51 -24.67 -44.69
CA PRO A 341 -2.64 -24.89 -43.52
C PRO A 341 -2.25 -23.59 -42.81
N LEU A 342 -3.23 -22.71 -42.57
CA LEU A 342 -3.06 -21.43 -41.91
C LEU A 342 -2.97 -21.62 -40.40
N LEU A 343 -2.08 -20.85 -39.76
CA LEU A 343 -1.93 -20.81 -38.32
C LEU A 343 -2.10 -19.37 -37.83
N MET A 344 -2.84 -19.18 -36.74
CA MET A 344 -2.93 -17.92 -36.01
C MET A 344 -1.94 -17.91 -34.85
N SER A 345 -1.29 -16.78 -34.60
CA SER A 345 -0.46 -16.56 -33.41
C SER A 345 -0.61 -15.13 -32.88
N SER A 346 0.00 -14.83 -31.75
CA SER A 346 0.33 -13.44 -31.41
C SER A 346 1.47 -12.93 -32.30
N PRO A 347 1.61 -11.60 -32.52
CA PRO A 347 2.71 -11.02 -33.29
C PRO A 347 4.08 -11.47 -32.80
N HIS A 348 4.98 -11.78 -33.74
CA HIS A 348 6.30 -12.40 -33.52
C HIS A 348 6.29 -13.68 -32.69
N PHE A 349 5.16 -14.38 -32.64
CA PHE A 349 4.96 -15.55 -31.77
C PHE A 349 5.26 -15.25 -30.29
N LEU A 350 4.83 -14.07 -29.80
CA LEU A 350 4.96 -13.69 -28.40
C LEU A 350 4.48 -14.83 -27.47
N GLY A 351 5.30 -15.23 -26.51
CA GLY A 351 4.98 -16.31 -25.56
C GLY A 351 4.95 -17.73 -26.15
N GLY A 352 5.24 -17.89 -27.44
CA GLY A 352 5.31 -19.16 -28.15
C GLY A 352 6.65 -19.88 -28.09
N ASP A 353 6.68 -21.10 -28.61
CA ASP A 353 7.86 -21.96 -28.72
C ASP A 353 8.97 -21.28 -29.56
N PRO A 354 10.24 -21.30 -29.10
CA PRO A 354 11.35 -20.66 -29.82
C PRO A 354 11.55 -21.14 -31.26
N TYR A 355 11.10 -22.35 -31.61
CA TYR A 355 11.15 -22.88 -32.97
C TYR A 355 10.53 -21.92 -34.00
N TYR A 356 9.45 -21.23 -33.63
CA TYR A 356 8.78 -20.30 -34.54
C TYR A 356 9.62 -19.05 -34.87
N ARG A 357 10.64 -18.74 -34.07
CA ARG A 357 11.53 -17.58 -34.24
C ARG A 357 12.89 -17.95 -34.86
N GLU A 358 13.04 -19.17 -35.39
CA GLU A 358 14.23 -19.56 -36.15
C GLU A 358 14.31 -18.83 -37.52
N ILE A 359 13.19 -18.27 -38.00
CA ILE A 359 13.14 -17.43 -39.20
C ILE A 359 13.78 -16.07 -38.92
N THR A 360 14.68 -15.64 -39.81
CA THR A 360 15.34 -14.33 -39.71
C THR A 360 14.36 -13.22 -40.03
N GLY A 361 14.27 -12.21 -39.14
CA GLY A 361 13.35 -11.07 -39.29
C GLY A 361 12.28 -10.97 -38.19
N LEU A 362 12.21 -11.97 -37.29
CA LEU A 362 11.33 -11.95 -36.12
C LEU A 362 12.08 -11.53 -34.86
N SER A 363 11.42 -10.76 -33.99
CA SER A 363 11.92 -10.39 -32.65
C SER A 363 11.39 -11.35 -31.57
N GLU A 364 11.85 -11.24 -30.32
CA GLU A 364 11.29 -12.01 -29.20
C GLU A 364 9.84 -11.61 -28.84
N GLY A 365 9.31 -10.55 -29.47
CA GLY A 365 8.01 -9.98 -29.17
C GLY A 365 8.04 -9.05 -27.95
N ASN A 366 7.20 -8.01 -27.96
CA ASN A 366 7.05 -7.07 -26.86
C ASN A 366 5.61 -7.14 -26.36
N SER A 367 5.38 -7.41 -25.07
CA SER A 367 4.03 -7.55 -24.53
C SER A 367 3.19 -6.28 -24.67
N GLU A 368 3.73 -5.10 -24.42
CA GLU A 368 2.98 -3.85 -24.57
C GLU A 368 2.58 -3.57 -26.03
N MET A 369 3.40 -3.99 -27.00
CA MET A 369 3.12 -3.77 -28.42
C MET A 369 2.34 -4.91 -29.10
N HIS A 370 2.48 -6.15 -28.63
CA HIS A 370 1.98 -7.33 -29.36
C HIS A 370 0.90 -8.10 -28.61
N GLU A 371 0.66 -7.82 -27.32
CA GLU A 371 -0.42 -8.48 -26.57
C GLU A 371 -1.79 -7.87 -26.95
N THR A 372 -2.79 -8.74 -27.14
CA THR A 372 -4.19 -8.32 -27.28
C THR A 372 -4.74 -7.92 -25.92
N TYR A 373 -5.43 -6.77 -25.84
CA TYR A 373 -5.98 -6.28 -24.59
C TYR A 373 -7.29 -5.51 -24.79
N ALA A 374 -8.07 -5.43 -23.71
CA ALA A 374 -9.21 -4.53 -23.59
C ALA A 374 -9.18 -3.85 -22.22
N ILE A 375 -9.31 -2.53 -22.19
CA ILE A 375 -9.46 -1.73 -20.97
C ILE A 375 -10.94 -1.46 -20.79
N ILE A 376 -11.51 -1.95 -19.69
CA ILE A 376 -12.96 -1.99 -19.46
C ILE A 376 -13.28 -1.20 -18.20
N GLU A 377 -14.27 -0.31 -18.27
CA GLU A 377 -14.78 0.39 -17.09
C GLU A 377 -15.65 -0.58 -16.27
N PRO A 378 -15.33 -0.82 -14.99
CA PRO A 378 -15.90 -1.93 -14.23
C PRO A 378 -17.39 -1.77 -13.91
N THR A 379 -17.89 -0.55 -13.74
CA THR A 379 -19.27 -0.32 -13.34
C THR A 379 -20.26 -0.61 -14.48
N THR A 380 -19.93 -0.16 -15.68
CA THR A 380 -20.78 -0.18 -16.87
C THR A 380 -20.48 -1.34 -17.81
N GLY A 381 -19.25 -1.88 -17.79
CA GLY A 381 -18.81 -2.90 -18.73
C GLY A 381 -18.41 -2.35 -20.11
N ILE A 382 -18.35 -1.02 -20.26
CA ILE A 382 -17.96 -0.36 -21.51
C ILE A 382 -16.46 -0.56 -21.77
N VAL A 383 -16.12 -0.91 -23.00
CA VAL A 383 -14.73 -0.99 -23.47
C VAL A 383 -14.23 0.42 -23.78
N LEU A 384 -13.30 0.93 -22.97
CA LEU A 384 -12.70 2.26 -23.11
C LEU A 384 -11.66 2.29 -24.22
N LYS A 385 -10.86 1.23 -24.34
CA LYS A 385 -9.85 1.06 -25.37
C LYS A 385 -9.58 -0.42 -25.54
N ALA A 386 -9.45 -0.88 -26.78
CA ALA A 386 -9.04 -2.25 -27.06
C ALA A 386 -8.04 -2.27 -28.21
N GLY A 387 -7.11 -3.22 -28.14
CA GLY A 387 -6.18 -3.55 -29.21
C GLY A 387 -6.27 -5.05 -29.49
N ALA A 388 -6.86 -5.42 -30.63
CA ALA A 388 -6.90 -6.79 -31.10
C ALA A 388 -5.70 -7.03 -32.04
N ARG A 389 -4.81 -7.94 -31.63
CA ARG A 389 -3.50 -8.14 -32.27
C ARG A 389 -3.29 -9.61 -32.59
N LEU A 390 -3.23 -9.91 -33.89
CA LEU A 390 -3.17 -11.26 -34.40
C LEU A 390 -2.16 -11.33 -35.54
N GLN A 391 -1.45 -12.44 -35.63
CA GLN A 391 -0.54 -12.75 -36.72
C GLN A 391 -1.06 -13.96 -37.48
N LEU A 392 -1.11 -13.82 -38.80
CA LEU A 392 -1.45 -14.91 -39.70
C LEU A 392 -0.17 -15.54 -40.25
N ASN A 393 -0.11 -16.86 -40.19
CA ASN A 393 1.01 -17.66 -40.63
C ASN A 393 0.51 -18.81 -41.50
N ILE A 394 1.40 -19.49 -42.20
CA ILE A 394 1.10 -20.69 -42.96
C ILE A 394 2.18 -21.74 -42.76
N GLU A 395 1.77 -22.98 -42.57
CA GLU A 395 2.70 -24.11 -42.51
C GLU A 395 3.18 -24.46 -43.93
N MET A 396 4.43 -24.15 -44.22
CA MET A 396 5.06 -24.44 -45.50
C MET A 396 5.91 -25.70 -45.36
N THR A 397 5.44 -26.79 -45.97
CA THR A 397 6.15 -28.08 -45.95
C THR A 397 6.53 -28.54 -47.34
N LYS A 398 7.60 -29.32 -47.42
CA LYS A 398 8.06 -29.95 -48.65
C LYS A 398 6.99 -30.86 -49.21
N SER A 399 6.61 -30.61 -50.47
CA SER A 399 5.66 -31.44 -51.20
C SER A 399 6.33 -32.11 -52.39
N LYS A 400 6.03 -33.40 -52.60
CA LYS A 400 6.44 -34.12 -53.82
C LYS A 400 5.52 -33.81 -55.00
N ASP A 401 4.32 -33.33 -54.68
CA ASP A 401 3.20 -33.18 -55.60
C ASP A 401 3.21 -31.81 -56.30
N ILE A 402 3.79 -30.79 -55.67
CA ILE A 402 3.91 -29.44 -56.23
C ILE A 402 5.39 -29.11 -56.44
N LYS A 403 5.77 -28.82 -57.69
CA LYS A 403 7.16 -28.58 -58.13
C LYS A 403 7.84 -27.49 -57.30
N GLU A 404 7.13 -26.42 -57.00
CA GLU A 404 7.59 -25.22 -56.30
C GLU A 404 7.95 -25.51 -54.84
N LEU A 405 7.35 -26.55 -54.25
CA LEU A 405 7.56 -26.96 -52.86
C LEU A 405 8.48 -28.19 -52.74
N LYS A 406 9.04 -28.72 -53.83
CA LYS A 406 9.91 -29.91 -53.78
C LYS A 406 11.20 -29.70 -53.01
N LYS A 407 11.68 -28.45 -52.94
CA LYS A 407 13.00 -28.10 -52.36
C LYS A 407 12.92 -27.23 -51.12
N VAL A 408 11.75 -26.68 -50.78
CA VAL A 408 11.61 -25.80 -49.62
C VAL A 408 11.95 -26.57 -48.34
N LYS A 409 12.42 -25.83 -47.33
CA LYS A 409 12.59 -26.34 -45.97
C LYS A 409 11.28 -26.17 -45.21
N ASP A 410 10.92 -27.19 -44.42
CA ASP A 410 9.72 -27.16 -43.59
C ASP A 410 9.83 -26.04 -42.56
N THR A 411 8.80 -25.18 -42.48
CA THR A 411 8.77 -24.06 -41.53
C THR A 411 7.35 -23.48 -41.41
N VAL A 412 7.11 -22.70 -40.35
CA VAL A 412 5.90 -21.89 -40.23
C VAL A 412 6.21 -20.48 -40.72
N PHE A 413 5.69 -20.14 -41.89
CA PHE A 413 5.96 -18.89 -42.56
C PHE A 413 4.98 -17.80 -42.08
N PRO A 414 5.43 -16.74 -41.39
CA PRO A 414 4.56 -15.63 -41.01
C PRO A 414 4.26 -14.75 -42.21
N LEU A 415 2.99 -14.39 -42.41
CA LEU A 415 2.52 -13.64 -43.58
C LEU A 415 2.44 -12.14 -43.28
N PHE A 416 1.71 -11.81 -42.21
CA PHE A 416 1.54 -10.45 -41.69
C PHE A 416 0.95 -10.53 -40.28
N TRP A 417 1.03 -9.44 -39.54
CA TRP A 417 0.24 -9.25 -38.33
C TRP A 417 -0.57 -7.95 -38.40
N VAL A 418 -1.66 -7.92 -37.65
CA VAL A 418 -2.60 -6.80 -37.61
C VAL A 418 -2.68 -6.22 -36.21
N ASP A 419 -2.87 -4.91 -36.14
CA ASP A 419 -3.19 -4.15 -34.93
C ASP A 419 -4.48 -3.37 -35.20
N GLU A 420 -5.59 -3.91 -34.70
CA GLU A 420 -6.89 -3.25 -34.73
C GLU A 420 -7.11 -2.56 -33.39
N VAL A 421 -6.98 -1.23 -33.38
CA VAL A 421 -7.11 -0.43 -32.16
C VAL A 421 -8.35 0.43 -32.24
N ALA A 422 -9.27 0.23 -31.31
CA ALA A 422 -10.41 1.10 -31.11
C ALA A 422 -10.09 2.14 -30.05
N VAL A 423 -10.17 3.42 -30.43
CA VAL A 423 -9.98 4.56 -29.52
C VAL A 423 -11.18 5.48 -29.61
N HIS A 424 -11.85 5.71 -28.48
CA HIS A 424 -12.94 6.67 -28.41
C HIS A 424 -12.44 8.11 -28.61
N PRO A 425 -13.22 9.00 -29.24
CA PRO A 425 -12.86 10.41 -29.32
C PRO A 425 -12.84 11.06 -27.93
N GLN A 426 -12.03 12.12 -27.74
CA GLN A 426 -11.90 12.77 -26.42
C GLN A 426 -13.25 13.15 -25.80
N LYS A 427 -14.17 13.66 -26.62
CA LYS A 427 -15.52 14.02 -26.20
C LYS A 427 -16.27 12.85 -25.54
N ALA A 428 -16.09 11.62 -26.04
CA ALA A 428 -16.73 10.44 -25.46
C ALA A 428 -16.14 10.12 -24.08
N TYR A 429 -14.83 10.25 -23.88
CA TYR A 429 -14.23 10.12 -22.55
C TYR A 429 -14.70 11.23 -21.61
N ASP A 430 -14.81 12.48 -22.09
CA ASP A 430 -15.35 13.59 -21.30
C ASP A 430 -16.80 13.31 -20.88
N ASP A 431 -17.63 12.81 -21.81
CA ASP A 431 -19.03 12.46 -21.53
C ASP A 431 -19.12 11.31 -20.52
N ILE A 432 -18.34 10.23 -20.68
CA ILE A 432 -18.25 9.13 -19.69
C ILE A 432 -17.82 9.65 -18.32
N ARG A 433 -16.82 10.53 -18.30
CA ARG A 433 -16.30 11.12 -17.06
C ARG A 433 -17.33 11.99 -16.35
N TRP A 434 -18.01 12.89 -17.07
CA TRP A 434 -18.99 13.82 -16.50
C TRP A 434 -20.33 13.17 -16.17
N LYS A 435 -20.82 12.27 -17.01
CA LYS A 435 -22.12 11.61 -16.81
C LYS A 435 -22.06 10.45 -15.83
N MET A 436 -20.90 9.77 -15.71
CA MET A 436 -20.79 8.54 -14.92
C MET A 436 -19.71 8.60 -13.84
N SER A 437 -18.44 8.84 -14.20
CA SER A 437 -17.32 8.74 -13.23
C SER A 437 -17.42 9.77 -12.10
N ILE A 438 -17.67 11.05 -12.42
CA ILE A 438 -17.74 12.13 -11.43
C ILE A 438 -18.93 11.96 -10.47
N PRO A 439 -20.17 11.72 -10.92
CA PRO A 439 -21.29 11.46 -10.02
C PRO A 439 -21.03 10.30 -9.05
N LEU A 440 -20.45 9.19 -9.54
CA LEU A 440 -20.11 8.04 -8.69
C LEU A 440 -19.04 8.38 -7.65
N LYS A 441 -17.99 9.12 -8.04
CA LYS A 441 -16.98 9.64 -7.10
C LYS A 441 -17.57 10.60 -6.08
N VAL A 442 -18.49 11.49 -6.48
CA VAL A 442 -19.20 12.39 -5.56
C VAL A 442 -20.04 11.59 -4.57
N VAL A 443 -20.78 10.57 -5.03
CA VAL A 443 -21.53 9.68 -4.14
C VAL A 443 -20.60 8.97 -3.15
N GLU A 444 -19.41 8.54 -3.58
CA GLU A 444 -18.43 7.93 -2.69
C GLU A 444 -17.86 8.92 -1.66
N ILE A 445 -17.52 10.13 -2.07
CA ILE A 445 -17.08 11.21 -1.18
C ILE A 445 -18.18 11.55 -0.17
N VAL A 446 -19.43 11.69 -0.62
CA VAL A 446 -20.59 11.99 0.24
C VAL A 446 -20.89 10.80 1.17
N LYS A 447 -20.76 9.55 0.70
CA LYS A 447 -20.90 8.33 1.53
C LYS A 447 -19.92 8.37 2.70
N TRP A 448 -18.64 8.56 2.41
CA TRP A 448 -17.62 8.57 3.46
C TRP A 448 -17.70 9.83 4.33
N GLY A 449 -17.98 10.99 3.74
CA GLY A 449 -18.17 12.25 4.46
C GLY A 449 -19.36 12.21 5.42
N SER A 450 -20.51 11.68 4.99
CA SER A 450 -21.69 11.54 5.83
C SER A 450 -21.53 10.45 6.90
N PHE A 451 -20.85 9.35 6.59
CA PHE A 451 -20.51 8.31 7.57
C PHE A 451 -19.62 8.86 8.68
N VAL A 452 -18.57 9.60 8.30
CA VAL A 452 -17.68 10.29 9.25
C VAL A 452 -18.46 11.34 10.04
N ALA A 453 -19.31 12.15 9.41
CA ALA A 453 -20.13 13.14 10.12
C ALA A 453 -21.08 12.49 11.14
N SER A 454 -21.75 11.39 10.78
CA SER A 454 -22.61 10.61 11.70
C SER A 454 -21.83 10.02 12.87
N ILE A 455 -20.60 9.56 12.64
CA ILE A 455 -19.68 9.11 13.69
C ILE A 455 -19.22 10.27 14.57
N LEU A 456 -18.88 11.44 14.01
CA LEU A 456 -18.49 12.63 14.77
C LEU A 456 -19.62 13.16 15.66
N VAL A 457 -20.87 13.07 15.21
CA VAL A 457 -22.06 13.41 16.02
C VAL A 457 -22.25 12.42 17.18
N LEU A 458 -21.93 11.14 16.97
CA LEU A 458 -21.92 10.12 18.03
C LEU A 458 -20.76 10.28 19.02
N LEU A 459 -19.65 10.90 18.60
CA LEU A 459 -18.40 11.01 19.36
C LEU A 459 -18.16 12.38 20.00
N ARG A 460 -19.21 13.18 20.25
CA ARG A 460 -19.05 14.52 20.84
C ARG A 460 -18.27 14.47 22.16
N PHE A 461 -17.12 15.14 22.18
CA PHE A 461 -16.36 15.49 23.38
C PHE A 461 -17.10 16.61 24.15
N GLU A 462 -18.03 16.23 25.02
CA GLU A 462 -18.55 17.12 26.06
C GLU A 462 -17.83 16.83 27.38
N GLU A 463 -17.67 17.87 28.22
CA GLU A 463 -17.08 17.76 29.56
C GLU A 463 -17.93 16.77 30.39
N GLY A 464 -17.33 15.63 30.77
CA GLY A 464 -18.03 14.49 31.41
C GLY A 464 -18.38 13.31 30.48
N GLY A 465 -17.99 13.34 29.20
CA GLY A 465 -18.17 12.22 28.27
C GLY A 465 -17.30 11.00 28.58
N GLU A 466 -17.75 9.81 28.16
CA GLU A 466 -17.08 8.52 28.45
C GLU A 466 -15.62 8.45 28.02
N VAL A 467 -15.23 9.19 26.98
CA VAL A 467 -13.84 9.25 26.50
C VAL A 467 -12.96 10.02 27.49
N PHE A 468 -13.43 11.16 28.02
CA PHE A 468 -12.72 11.95 29.03
C PHE A 468 -12.58 11.21 30.37
N GLU A 469 -13.61 10.50 30.81
CA GLU A 469 -13.55 9.66 32.01
C GLU A 469 -12.69 8.39 31.84
N ALA A 470 -12.57 7.86 30.61
CA ALA A 470 -11.63 6.78 30.29
C ALA A 470 -10.16 7.25 30.37
N PHE A 471 -9.87 8.50 29.96
CA PHE A 471 -8.54 9.10 30.07
C PHE A 471 -8.15 9.38 31.53
N LYS A 472 -9.10 9.75 32.40
CA LYS A 472 -8.86 10.02 33.82
C LYS A 472 -8.54 8.77 34.65
N ASN A 473 -8.95 7.59 34.18
CA ASN A 473 -8.88 6.32 34.93
C ASN A 473 -8.00 5.25 34.26
N ILE A 474 -6.95 5.64 33.54
CA ILE A 474 -5.97 4.68 33.00
C ILE A 474 -5.22 4.04 34.18
N LYS A 475 -5.58 2.79 34.52
CA LYS A 475 -4.90 2.00 35.56
C LYS A 475 -3.65 1.35 34.96
N VAL A 476 -2.50 2.00 35.12
CA VAL A 476 -1.19 1.41 34.79
C VAL A 476 -0.76 0.51 35.95
N GLN A 477 -0.43 -0.75 35.68
CA GLN A 477 0.26 -1.60 36.64
C GLN A 477 1.76 -1.41 36.43
N ILE A 478 2.44 -0.93 37.48
CA ILE A 478 3.89 -0.70 37.45
C ILE A 478 4.53 -1.65 38.46
N PHE A 479 5.45 -2.48 37.99
CA PHE A 479 6.28 -3.34 38.84
C PHE A 479 7.70 -2.78 38.87
N SER A 480 8.15 -2.34 40.04
CA SER A 480 9.53 -1.91 40.27
C SER A 480 10.34 -3.11 40.76
N LYS A 481 11.23 -3.62 39.92
CA LYS A 481 12.12 -4.75 40.23
C LYS A 481 13.48 -4.19 40.63
N VAL A 482 13.87 -4.37 41.89
CA VAL A 482 15.12 -3.84 42.44
C VAL A 482 16.14 -4.97 42.60
N TYR A 483 17.35 -4.74 42.10
CA TYR A 483 18.49 -5.66 42.20
C TYR A 483 19.61 -4.96 42.94
N ILE A 484 20.06 -5.55 44.05
CA ILE A 484 21.03 -4.94 44.95
C ILE A 484 22.40 -5.57 44.72
N TYR A 485 23.43 -4.74 44.64
CA TYR A 485 24.81 -5.20 44.57
C TYR A 485 25.33 -5.48 45.99
N ASN A 486 25.24 -6.74 46.42
CA ASN A 486 25.72 -7.17 47.73
C ASN A 486 27.24 -7.36 47.73
N VAL A 487 27.93 -6.75 48.69
CA VAL A 487 29.39 -6.80 48.80
C VAL A 487 29.84 -8.10 49.46
N THR A 488 30.77 -8.82 48.82
CA THR A 488 31.27 -10.11 49.32
C THR A 488 32.64 -10.05 49.99
N ASN A 489 33.39 -8.95 49.79
CA ASN A 489 34.74 -8.75 50.34
C ASN A 489 34.90 -7.40 51.07
N PRO A 490 34.00 -7.00 51.99
CA PRO A 490 33.99 -5.67 52.60
C PRO A 490 35.29 -5.30 53.32
N GLU A 491 35.93 -6.25 54.02
CA GLU A 491 37.17 -6.00 54.77
C GLU A 491 38.37 -5.73 53.85
N ASP A 492 38.48 -6.46 52.73
CA ASP A 492 39.55 -6.27 51.76
C ASP A 492 39.42 -4.92 51.04
N VAL A 493 38.19 -4.46 50.81
CA VAL A 493 37.92 -3.14 50.22
C VAL A 493 38.24 -2.03 51.21
N ALA A 494 37.78 -2.15 52.46
CA ALA A 494 38.04 -1.16 53.51
C ALA A 494 39.54 -1.02 53.84
N SER A 495 40.31 -2.11 53.70
CA SER A 495 41.77 -2.10 53.90
C SER A 495 42.57 -1.70 52.65
N GLY A 496 41.92 -1.57 51.49
CA GLY A 496 42.55 -1.20 50.21
C GLY A 496 43.26 -2.34 49.48
N LYS A 497 43.06 -3.60 49.89
CA LYS A 497 43.71 -4.80 49.33
C LYS A 497 43.19 -5.15 47.93
N SER A 498 41.89 -4.99 47.69
CA SER A 498 41.25 -5.33 46.40
C SER A 498 40.12 -4.37 46.04
N LEU A 499 39.67 -4.41 44.78
CA LEU A 499 38.41 -3.78 44.36
C LEU A 499 37.20 -4.52 44.96
N PRO A 500 36.04 -3.86 45.10
CA PRO A 500 34.83 -4.51 45.58
C PRO A 500 34.34 -5.58 44.62
N LYS A 501 33.91 -6.71 45.19
CA LYS A 501 33.30 -7.84 44.50
C LYS A 501 31.84 -7.90 44.89
N PHE A 502 30.98 -7.90 43.89
CA PHE A 502 29.54 -7.86 44.07
C PHE A 502 28.90 -9.17 43.66
N VAL A 503 27.84 -9.54 44.38
CA VAL A 503 26.85 -10.51 43.95
C VAL A 503 25.54 -9.75 43.84
N GLU A 504 24.92 -9.80 42.66
CA GLU A 504 23.60 -9.24 42.44
C GLU A 504 22.56 -10.11 43.17
N ILE A 505 21.73 -9.48 44.01
CA ILE A 505 20.65 -10.16 44.73
C ILE A 505 19.33 -9.49 44.35
N GLY A 506 18.35 -10.31 43.95
CA GLY A 506 17.03 -9.87 43.51
C GLY A 506 16.47 -10.76 42.38
N PRO A 507 15.40 -10.31 41.70
CA PRO A 507 14.70 -9.05 41.94
C PRO A 507 13.88 -9.07 43.23
N TYR A 508 13.91 -7.96 43.96
CA TYR A 508 12.88 -7.62 44.95
C TYR A 508 11.82 -6.78 44.23
N VAL A 509 10.62 -7.32 44.11
CA VAL A 509 9.55 -6.75 43.29
C VAL A 509 8.56 -6.00 44.15
N TYR A 510 8.32 -4.75 43.77
CA TYR A 510 7.34 -3.86 44.39
C TYR A 510 6.29 -3.48 43.35
N GLU A 511 5.02 -3.71 43.67
CA GLU A 511 3.91 -3.12 42.92
C GLU A 511 3.80 -1.64 43.30
N LYS A 512 4.08 -0.78 42.32
CA LYS A 512 4.10 0.67 42.45
C LYS A 512 2.77 1.22 41.95
N THR A 513 1.90 1.61 42.88
CA THR A 513 0.65 2.30 42.54
C THR A 513 0.91 3.79 42.38
N ARG A 514 0.68 4.30 41.17
CA ARG A 514 0.66 5.74 40.86
C ARG A 514 -0.75 6.29 41.03
N LYS A 515 -0.94 7.30 41.88
CA LYS A 515 -2.20 8.05 42.01
C LYS A 515 -1.99 9.49 41.57
N THR A 516 -2.64 9.88 40.46
CA THR A 516 -2.68 11.27 40.01
C THR A 516 -3.72 12.04 40.83
N ILE A 517 -3.28 13.12 41.46
CA ILE A 517 -4.11 14.03 42.26
C ILE A 517 -4.31 15.30 41.41
N PRO A 518 -5.45 15.47 40.73
CA PRO A 518 -5.72 16.66 39.93
C PRO A 518 -5.82 17.88 40.85
N LEU A 519 -5.17 18.98 40.47
CA LEU A 519 -5.25 20.26 41.19
C LEU A 519 -6.13 21.27 40.43
N ARG A 520 -5.88 21.48 39.13
CA ARG A 520 -6.63 22.46 38.31
C ARG A 520 -6.58 22.07 36.83
N LEU A 521 -7.72 22.16 36.14
CA LEU A 521 -7.79 22.17 34.68
C LEU A 521 -8.15 23.59 34.25
N ASP A 522 -7.37 24.17 33.35
CA ASP A 522 -7.60 25.50 32.77
C ASP A 522 -7.83 25.38 31.26
N PRO A 523 -9.10 25.42 30.80
CA PRO A 523 -9.43 25.33 29.39
C PRO A 523 -9.00 26.56 28.57
N GLU A 524 -8.83 27.72 29.20
CA GLU A 524 -8.42 28.95 28.52
C GLU A 524 -6.92 28.96 28.24
N GLU A 525 -6.13 28.44 29.16
CA GLU A 525 -4.67 28.30 28.98
C GLU A 525 -4.27 26.95 28.37
N ASP A 526 -5.23 26.04 28.18
CA ASP A 526 -5.00 24.66 27.73
C ASP A 526 -4.00 23.91 28.63
N THR A 527 -4.16 24.06 29.95
CA THR A 527 -3.24 23.48 30.94
C THR A 527 -3.94 22.59 31.96
N PHE A 528 -3.26 21.54 32.38
CA PHE A 528 -3.67 20.65 33.44
C PHE A 528 -2.57 20.57 34.51
N THR A 529 -2.94 20.93 35.75
CA THR A 529 -2.05 20.93 36.91
C THR A 529 -2.40 19.75 37.81
N TYR A 530 -1.41 18.93 38.16
CA TYR A 530 -1.60 17.77 39.02
C TYR A 530 -0.36 17.44 39.85
N GLN A 531 -0.55 16.64 40.90
CA GLN A 531 0.52 16.01 41.65
C GLN A 531 0.42 14.49 41.57
N THR A 532 1.52 13.78 41.79
CA THR A 532 1.55 12.32 41.76
C THR A 532 1.89 11.76 43.13
N LYS A 533 1.09 10.83 43.64
CA LYS A 533 1.41 10.06 44.85
C LYS A 533 1.81 8.63 44.48
N PHE A 534 2.97 8.19 44.95
CA PHE A 534 3.46 6.82 44.73
C PHE A 534 3.29 5.97 45.99
N ILE A 535 2.83 4.74 45.83
CA ILE A 535 2.70 3.75 46.91
C ILE A 535 3.41 2.49 46.44
N PHE A 536 4.35 1.99 47.23
CA PHE A 536 5.10 0.77 46.96
C PHE A 536 4.59 -0.35 47.87
N GLN A 537 4.18 -1.47 47.26
CA GLN A 537 3.74 -2.66 47.97
C GLN A 537 4.61 -3.86 47.55
N PHE A 538 5.29 -4.48 48.50
CA PHE A 538 6.14 -5.63 48.22
C PHE A 538 5.33 -6.83 47.71
N ARG A 539 5.85 -7.51 46.68
CA ARG A 539 5.24 -8.67 46.03
C ARG A 539 6.12 -9.90 46.22
N PRO A 540 5.91 -10.68 47.30
CA PRO A 540 6.74 -11.85 47.58
C PRO A 540 6.59 -12.94 46.51
N ASP A 541 5.44 -13.01 45.84
CA ASP A 541 5.14 -13.98 44.78
C ASP A 541 5.93 -13.75 43.48
N LEU A 542 6.42 -12.53 43.25
CA LEU A 542 7.22 -12.15 42.08
C LEU A 542 8.71 -11.91 42.43
N SER A 543 9.06 -11.98 43.72
CA SER A 543 10.40 -11.69 44.22
C SER A 543 11.23 -12.96 44.42
N ASN A 544 12.52 -12.88 44.13
CA ASN A 544 13.47 -13.97 44.37
C ASN A 544 14.18 -13.80 45.73
N GLY A 545 13.40 -13.56 46.78
CA GLY A 545 13.90 -13.22 48.10
C GLY A 545 12.86 -12.54 48.99
N SER A 546 13.23 -12.27 50.24
CA SER A 546 12.42 -11.52 51.21
C SER A 546 13.01 -10.13 51.44
N GLU A 547 12.18 -9.12 51.77
CA GLU A 547 12.71 -7.81 52.18
C GLU A 547 13.57 -7.87 53.46
N TRP A 548 13.51 -9.00 54.18
CA TRP A 548 14.32 -9.27 55.36
C TRP A 548 15.67 -9.93 55.04
N ASP A 549 15.98 -10.18 53.77
CA ASP A 549 17.25 -10.76 53.33
C ASP A 549 18.41 -9.86 53.75
N LYS A 550 19.45 -10.48 54.32
CA LYS A 550 20.62 -9.76 54.83
C LYS A 550 21.57 -9.42 53.69
N ILE A 551 21.95 -8.15 53.64
CA ILE A 551 22.85 -7.59 52.63
C ILE A 551 23.95 -6.77 53.30
N THR A 552 25.08 -6.68 52.61
CA THR A 552 26.21 -5.83 52.96
C THR A 552 26.32 -4.73 51.92
N ILE A 553 26.10 -3.48 52.36
CA ILE A 553 26.14 -2.30 51.50
C ILE A 553 27.18 -1.31 52.00
N LEU A 554 27.59 -0.39 51.13
CA LEU A 554 28.47 0.70 51.53
C LEU A 554 27.74 1.67 52.47
N ASN A 555 28.43 2.10 53.52
CA ASN A 555 27.97 3.17 54.38
C ASN A 555 28.07 4.53 53.66
N ALA A 556 27.05 4.88 52.88
CA ALA A 556 27.03 6.10 52.06
C ALA A 556 27.14 7.41 52.88
N ILE A 557 26.90 7.33 54.19
CA ILE A 557 27.01 8.45 55.13
C ILE A 557 28.45 8.96 55.20
N ALA A 558 29.44 8.06 55.20
CA ALA A 558 30.85 8.45 55.25
C ALA A 558 31.26 9.31 54.05
N ASP A 559 30.69 9.03 52.88
CA ASP A 559 30.97 9.78 51.66
C ASP A 559 30.17 11.10 51.59
N LYS A 560 28.96 11.15 52.14
CA LYS A 560 28.20 12.40 52.33
C LYS A 560 28.94 13.35 53.29
N LEU A 561 29.43 12.83 54.42
CA LEU A 561 30.18 13.63 55.40
C LEU A 561 31.48 14.18 54.81
N LYS A 562 32.14 13.44 53.91
CA LYS A 562 33.32 13.90 53.18
C LYS A 562 33.04 15.13 52.28
N GLN A 563 31.81 15.36 51.84
CA GLN A 563 31.46 16.53 51.03
C GLN A 563 31.25 17.80 51.86
N MET A 564 31.13 17.66 53.18
CA MET A 564 30.91 18.81 54.06
C MET A 564 32.17 19.67 54.22
N PRO A 565 32.05 20.92 54.68
CA PRO A 565 33.20 21.74 55.05
C PRO A 565 34.19 21.00 55.97
N ARG A 566 35.49 21.21 55.75
CA ARG A 566 36.58 20.51 56.46
C ARG A 566 36.44 20.47 57.99
N PRO A 567 35.97 21.54 58.69
CA PRO A 567 35.74 21.47 60.14
C PRO A 567 34.72 20.39 60.53
N ILE A 568 33.64 20.24 59.76
CA ILE A 568 32.61 19.23 59.99
C ILE A 568 33.14 17.83 59.69
N GLN A 569 34.01 17.68 58.67
CA GLN A 569 34.66 16.39 58.39
C GLN A 569 35.54 15.91 59.55
N ILE A 570 36.25 16.82 60.23
CA ILE A 570 37.09 16.49 61.38
C ILE A 570 36.22 16.01 62.55
N ILE A 571 35.16 16.76 62.87
CA ILE A 571 34.17 16.38 63.89
C ILE A 571 33.55 15.02 63.55
N ALA A 572 33.15 14.83 62.30
CA ALA A 572 32.61 13.58 61.82
C ALA A 572 33.58 12.41 61.99
N GLN A 573 34.87 12.60 61.72
CA GLN A 573 35.88 11.57 61.89
C GLN A 573 36.08 11.20 63.37
N GLU A 574 36.04 12.16 64.30
CA GLU A 574 36.10 11.88 65.74
C GLU A 574 34.90 11.03 66.18
N TYR A 575 33.69 11.33 65.71
CA TYR A 575 32.52 10.51 65.99
C TYR A 575 32.59 9.13 65.31
N ILE A 576 33.12 9.03 64.09
CA ILE A 576 33.35 7.74 63.42
C ILE A 576 34.31 6.87 64.24
N ASP A 577 35.39 7.44 64.76
CA ASP A 577 36.35 6.72 65.61
C ASP A 577 35.73 6.38 66.98
N LEU A 578 34.95 7.28 67.58
CA LEU A 578 34.27 7.08 68.87
C LEU A 578 33.21 5.96 68.82
N PHE A 579 32.44 5.89 67.74
CA PHE A 579 31.39 4.89 67.54
C PHE A 579 31.86 3.64 66.80
N GLU A 580 33.16 3.53 66.48
CA GLU A 580 33.75 2.44 65.69
C GLU A 580 32.96 2.12 64.40
N ALA A 581 32.45 3.16 63.72
CA ALA A 581 31.49 2.97 62.65
C ALA A 581 32.13 2.33 61.40
N PRO A 582 31.61 1.19 60.91
CA PRO A 582 32.20 0.50 59.78
C PRO A 582 31.92 1.20 58.45
N LEU A 583 32.84 1.03 57.49
CA LEU A 583 32.67 1.51 56.11
C LEU A 583 31.56 0.75 55.36
N PHE A 584 31.27 -0.48 55.76
CA PHE A 584 30.20 -1.30 55.20
C PHE A 584 29.17 -1.61 56.28
N LEU A 585 27.90 -1.50 55.93
CA LEU A 585 26.77 -1.78 56.81
C LEU A 585 26.19 -3.16 56.49
N HIS A 586 25.95 -3.95 57.52
CA HIS A 586 25.13 -5.16 57.42
C HIS A 586 23.70 -4.80 57.80
N THR A 587 22.79 -4.93 56.84
CA THR A 587 21.38 -4.53 56.99
C THR A 587 20.48 -5.51 56.26
N ASN A 588 19.17 -5.26 56.27
CA ASN A 588 18.22 -5.95 55.41
C ASN A 588 17.77 -5.05 54.26
N VAL A 589 17.20 -5.67 53.23
CA VAL A 589 16.72 -4.98 52.01
C VAL A 589 15.69 -3.91 52.33
N LYS A 590 14.73 -4.18 53.22
CA LYS A 590 13.67 -3.24 53.61
C LYS A 590 14.23 -1.96 54.23
N SER A 591 15.20 -2.09 55.14
CA SER A 591 15.86 -0.97 55.79
C SER A 591 16.75 -0.18 54.82
N ALA A 592 17.45 -0.87 53.91
CA ALA A 592 18.26 -0.18 52.88
C ALA A 592 17.39 0.61 51.88
N LEU A 593 16.23 0.08 51.50
CA LEU A 593 15.35 0.69 50.51
C LEU A 593 14.37 1.70 51.13
N PHE A 594 13.54 1.30 52.09
CA PHE A 594 12.36 2.08 52.52
C PHE A 594 12.35 2.50 54.00
N ASP A 595 12.64 1.61 54.95
CA ASP A 595 12.52 1.95 56.38
C ASP A 595 13.64 2.93 56.82
N GLY A 596 14.77 2.93 56.09
CA GLY A 596 15.95 3.71 56.41
C GLY A 596 16.79 3.07 57.52
N ILE A 597 18.06 3.48 57.55
CA ILE A 597 19.07 3.06 58.53
C ILE A 597 19.42 4.29 59.35
N HIS A 598 19.10 4.27 60.65
CA HIS A 598 19.44 5.34 61.57
C HIS A 598 20.94 5.49 61.74
N SER A 599 21.42 6.72 61.87
CA SER A 599 22.84 7.02 62.06
C SER A 599 23.07 7.90 63.27
N ASP A 600 23.59 7.29 64.33
CA ASP A 600 23.95 7.97 65.58
C ASP A 600 25.00 9.06 65.35
N ILE A 601 25.89 8.88 64.36
CA ILE A 601 26.89 9.87 63.95
C ILE A 601 26.19 11.12 63.40
N VAL A 602 25.22 10.93 62.49
CA VAL A 602 24.53 12.04 61.85
C VAL A 602 23.68 12.79 62.86
N GLU A 603 22.96 12.06 63.72
CA GLU A 603 22.20 12.65 64.81
C GLU A 603 23.08 13.47 65.76
N SER A 604 24.24 12.93 66.16
CA SER A 604 25.18 13.62 67.04
C SER A 604 25.72 14.91 66.42
N ILE A 605 26.10 14.87 65.14
CA ILE A 605 26.61 16.04 64.42
C ILE A 605 25.49 17.05 64.18
N SER A 606 24.28 16.60 63.82
CA SER A 606 23.13 17.47 63.61
C SER A 606 22.73 18.21 64.88
N ASN A 607 22.73 17.52 66.03
CA ASN A 607 22.48 18.13 67.34
C ASN A 607 23.58 19.12 67.72
N LEU A 608 24.85 18.81 67.43
CA LEU A 608 25.98 19.70 67.71
C LEU A 608 25.94 20.98 66.86
N LEU A 609 25.57 20.87 65.58
CA LEU A 609 25.57 21.99 64.64
C LEU A 609 24.24 22.76 64.62
N GLY A 610 23.17 22.21 65.20
CA GLY A 610 21.82 22.76 65.09
C GLY A 610 21.28 22.75 63.66
N VAL A 611 21.78 21.84 62.82
CA VAL A 611 21.42 21.71 61.40
C VAL A 611 21.03 20.27 61.11
N GLU A 612 19.86 20.07 60.51
CA GLU A 612 19.43 18.76 60.03
C GLU A 612 20.26 18.36 58.80
N ILE A 613 21.11 17.34 58.95
CA ILE A 613 22.02 16.86 57.90
C ILE A 613 21.30 15.89 56.97
N MET A 614 20.48 15.01 57.56
CA MET A 614 19.56 14.11 56.86
C MET A 614 18.26 14.07 57.64
N ARG A 615 17.16 13.92 56.93
CA ARG A 615 15.84 13.93 57.55
C ARG A 615 15.70 12.79 58.53
N ASN A 616 15.27 13.10 59.75
CA ASN A 616 15.18 12.12 60.86
C ASN A 616 16.48 11.35 61.14
N ASN A 617 17.64 11.83 60.68
CA ASN A 617 18.94 11.17 60.81
C ASN A 617 19.01 9.74 60.21
N THR A 618 18.08 9.37 59.32
CA THR A 618 18.04 8.06 58.67
C THR A 618 18.51 8.13 57.22
N PHE A 619 19.18 7.07 56.77
CA PHE A 619 19.60 6.90 55.38
C PHE A 619 18.88 5.71 54.74
N GLY A 620 18.21 5.93 53.61
CA GLY A 620 17.70 4.86 52.76
C GLY A 620 17.46 5.38 51.36
N TYR A 621 17.45 4.47 50.38
CA TYR A 621 17.45 4.87 48.97
C TYR A 621 16.09 5.42 48.49
N PHE A 622 14.99 5.01 49.13
CA PHE A 622 13.60 5.36 48.79
C PHE A 622 12.75 5.77 50.01
N THR A 623 13.36 6.09 51.15
CA THR A 623 12.68 6.42 52.42
C THR A 623 11.62 7.51 52.29
N GLU A 624 11.81 8.46 51.36
CA GLU A 624 10.87 9.56 51.11
C GLU A 624 9.99 9.38 49.88
N LYS A 625 10.00 8.20 49.24
CA LYS A 625 9.23 7.94 48.01
C LYS A 625 7.92 7.23 48.28
N ASN A 626 7.82 6.44 49.35
CA ASN A 626 6.63 5.67 49.65
C ASN A 626 5.58 6.51 50.37
N GLY A 627 4.39 6.67 49.78
CA GLY A 627 3.28 7.40 50.37
C GLY A 627 3.39 8.92 50.33
N THR A 628 4.40 9.47 49.65
CA THR A 628 4.61 10.90 49.46
C THR A 628 4.03 11.40 48.14
N THR A 629 3.67 12.68 48.11
CA THR A 629 3.11 13.37 46.95
C THR A 629 4.19 14.23 46.30
N SER A 630 4.32 14.15 44.97
CA SER A 630 5.28 14.93 44.19
C SER A 630 4.97 16.43 44.25
N LEU A 631 5.96 17.23 43.86
CA LEU A 631 5.73 18.63 43.49
C LEU A 631 4.79 18.71 42.27
N PRO A 632 4.08 19.84 42.09
CA PRO A 632 3.06 19.97 41.04
C PRO A 632 3.69 20.04 39.64
N TYR A 633 3.12 19.27 38.73
CA TYR A 633 3.33 19.38 37.29
C TYR A 633 2.26 20.29 36.69
N VAL A 634 2.66 21.12 35.74
CA VAL A 634 1.75 21.78 34.80
C VAL A 634 2.06 21.21 33.42
N VAL A 635 1.07 20.55 32.81
CA VAL A 635 1.17 19.96 31.47
C VAL A 635 0.15 20.60 30.54
N ASN A 636 0.38 20.50 29.24
CA ASN A 636 -0.64 20.89 28.26
C ASN A 636 -1.76 19.85 28.21
N ALA A 637 -3.01 20.33 28.26
CA ALA A 637 -4.21 19.49 28.35
C ALA A 637 -4.69 18.99 26.97
N GLY A 638 -4.14 19.51 25.87
CA GLY A 638 -4.47 19.13 24.50
C GLY A 638 -5.88 19.52 24.04
N LEU A 639 -6.54 20.44 24.75
CA LEU A 639 -7.89 20.93 24.47
C LEU A 639 -7.92 21.86 23.25
N ARG A 640 -6.87 22.65 23.04
CA ARG A 640 -6.73 23.55 21.88
C ARG A 640 -5.78 22.97 20.84
N ASP A 641 -4.69 22.37 21.30
CA ASP A 641 -3.67 21.77 20.45
C ASP A 641 -3.32 20.37 20.94
N PHE A 642 -3.99 19.35 20.39
CA PHE A 642 -3.77 17.96 20.75
C PHE A 642 -2.32 17.50 20.50
N THR A 643 -1.56 18.18 19.63
CA THR A 643 -0.15 17.84 19.37
C THR A 643 0.75 18.15 20.56
N LYS A 644 0.27 18.97 21.51
CA LYS A 644 0.98 19.29 22.76
C LYS A 644 0.50 18.47 23.95
N LEU A 645 -0.51 17.62 23.77
CA LEU A 645 -1.11 16.83 24.85
C LEU A 645 -0.04 16.11 25.69
N GLY A 646 -0.08 16.33 27.01
CA GLY A 646 0.82 15.68 27.96
C GLY A 646 2.24 16.25 28.02
N SER A 647 2.56 17.27 27.22
CA SER A 647 3.85 17.97 27.31
C SER A 647 3.95 18.79 28.60
N VAL A 648 5.08 18.68 29.30
CA VAL A 648 5.36 19.39 30.54
C VAL A 648 5.71 20.84 30.20
N ILE A 649 4.94 21.78 30.77
CA ILE A 649 5.14 23.22 30.67
C ILE A 649 6.02 23.71 31.81
N SER A 650 5.72 23.28 33.03
CA SER A 650 6.51 23.61 34.21
C SER A 650 6.43 22.52 35.27
N PHE A 651 7.47 22.46 36.10
CA PHE A 651 7.52 21.63 37.29
C PHE A 651 7.80 22.52 38.49
N ASN A 652 6.95 22.44 39.52
CA ASN A 652 7.02 23.31 40.69
C ASN A 652 7.02 24.82 40.36
N GLY A 653 6.28 25.22 39.33
CA GLY A 653 6.22 26.61 38.86
C GLY A 653 7.43 27.09 38.07
N GLN A 654 8.42 26.23 37.82
CA GLN A 654 9.61 26.53 37.02
C GLN A 654 9.51 25.91 35.63
N THR A 655 9.80 26.69 34.59
CA THR A 655 9.83 26.23 33.18
C THR A 655 11.22 25.76 32.76
N SER A 656 12.24 26.03 33.57
CA SER A 656 13.61 25.53 33.44
C SER A 656 14.18 25.24 34.81
N LEU A 657 15.09 24.29 34.90
CA LEU A 657 15.88 24.00 36.08
C LEU A 657 16.94 25.08 36.34
N ASP A 658 17.57 25.02 37.50
CA ASP A 658 18.74 25.82 37.87
C ASP A 658 19.82 24.92 38.50
N VAL A 659 20.15 23.84 37.79
CA VAL A 659 21.05 22.78 38.27
C VAL A 659 22.33 22.75 37.45
N TRP A 660 22.21 22.92 36.13
CA TRP A 660 23.34 22.79 35.20
C TRP A 660 23.94 24.16 34.84
N PRO A 661 25.24 24.26 34.51
CA PRO A 661 25.88 25.54 34.20
C PRO A 661 25.31 26.27 32.96
N ASP A 662 24.86 25.51 31.96
CA ASP A 662 24.25 26.05 30.73
C ASP A 662 22.73 25.97 30.82
N LYS A 663 22.04 27.04 30.39
CA LYS A 663 20.59 27.10 30.30
C LYS A 663 20.00 26.01 29.40
N ARG A 664 20.73 25.54 28.38
CA ARG A 664 20.29 24.47 27.47
C ARG A 664 19.99 23.17 28.21
N CYS A 665 20.85 22.76 29.13
CA CYS A 665 20.69 21.52 29.90
C CYS A 665 19.63 21.62 31.00
N ASN A 666 19.22 22.84 31.33
CA ASN A 666 18.15 23.10 32.30
C ASN A 666 16.75 23.12 31.66
N ALA A 667 16.61 22.95 30.35
CA ALA A 667 15.31 22.96 29.69
C ALA A 667 14.44 21.78 30.14
N ILE A 668 13.23 22.08 30.62
CA ILE A 668 12.18 21.09 30.87
C ILE A 668 11.45 20.87 29.55
N SER A 669 11.45 19.64 29.03
CA SER A 669 10.88 19.34 27.72
C SER A 669 10.32 17.92 27.64
N GLY A 670 9.27 17.75 26.84
CA GLY A 670 8.65 16.45 26.60
C GLY A 670 7.57 16.11 27.62
N SER A 671 7.23 14.82 27.76
CA SER A 671 6.17 14.35 28.66
C SER A 671 6.68 13.94 30.05
N ASP A 672 5.76 13.56 30.93
CA ASP A 672 6.07 12.91 32.21
C ASP A 672 6.45 11.42 32.07
N GLY A 673 6.57 10.91 30.84
CA GLY A 673 6.89 9.53 30.52
C GLY A 673 5.70 8.56 30.53
N VAL A 674 4.48 9.03 30.79
CA VAL A 674 3.27 8.18 30.82
C VAL A 674 2.46 8.28 29.53
N LEU A 675 2.40 9.46 28.95
CA LEU A 675 1.68 9.72 27.70
C LEU A 675 2.56 10.59 26.79
N TYR A 676 2.61 10.26 25.50
CA TYR A 676 3.19 11.12 24.48
C TYR A 676 2.08 11.70 23.62
N SER A 677 2.38 12.78 22.91
CA SER A 677 1.47 13.36 21.94
C SER A 677 1.07 12.31 20.88
N PRO A 678 -0.19 12.29 20.41
CA PRO A 678 -0.64 11.43 19.31
C PRO A 678 0.19 11.60 18.02
N PHE A 679 0.10 10.61 17.13
CA PHE A 679 0.75 10.61 15.80
C PHE A 679 2.28 10.61 15.84
N VAL A 680 2.85 9.72 16.66
CA VAL A 680 4.29 9.48 16.73
C VAL A 680 4.76 8.83 15.41
N THR A 681 5.78 9.41 14.80
CA THR A 681 6.43 8.90 13.57
C THR A 681 7.77 8.24 13.87
N ARG A 682 8.38 7.60 12.86
CA ARG A 682 9.72 6.99 12.99
C ARG A 682 10.84 8.02 13.16
N GLU A 683 10.60 9.26 12.71
CA GLU A 683 11.51 10.40 12.84
C GLU A 683 11.32 11.18 14.15
N SER A 684 10.28 10.83 14.92
CA SER A 684 9.97 11.52 16.17
C SER A 684 11.06 11.28 17.21
N ILE A 685 11.51 12.33 17.88
CA ILE A 685 12.39 12.23 19.06
C ILE A 685 11.51 12.37 20.30
N LEU A 686 11.31 11.27 21.02
CA LEU A 686 10.45 11.27 22.20
C LEU A 686 11.19 11.86 23.38
N ARG A 687 10.78 13.06 23.80
CA ARG A 687 11.35 13.74 24.96
C ARG A 687 10.51 13.48 26.20
N GLY A 688 11.15 13.40 27.35
CA GLY A 688 10.45 13.38 28.64
C GLY A 688 11.28 14.04 29.72
N PHE A 689 10.62 14.43 30.81
CA PHE A 689 11.26 15.09 31.95
C PHE A 689 11.16 14.22 33.19
N ASN A 690 12.29 13.92 33.81
CA ASN A 690 12.35 13.19 35.06
C ASN A 690 13.04 14.04 36.15
N PRO A 691 12.30 14.49 37.19
CA PRO A 691 12.86 15.31 38.25
C PRO A 691 13.88 14.57 39.12
N ASP A 692 13.84 13.23 39.17
CA ASP A 692 14.74 12.44 40.02
C ASP A 692 16.19 12.41 39.50
N ILE A 693 16.38 12.75 38.22
CA ILE A 693 17.71 12.91 37.60
C ILE A 693 17.99 14.36 37.18
N CYS A 694 17.12 15.30 37.55
CA CYS A 694 17.19 16.72 37.21
C CYS A 694 17.50 17.00 35.73
N ARG A 695 16.92 16.24 34.79
CA ARG A 695 17.08 16.54 33.35
C ARG A 695 15.92 16.01 32.53
N SER A 696 15.79 16.57 31.33
CA SER A 696 15.02 15.96 30.26
C SER A 696 15.84 14.85 29.59
N TRP A 697 15.16 13.76 29.19
CA TRP A 697 15.72 12.69 28.37
C TRP A 697 15.11 12.67 26.97
N SER A 698 15.77 11.96 26.06
CA SER A 698 15.27 11.67 24.72
C SER A 698 15.39 10.19 24.43
N LEU A 699 14.43 9.65 23.69
CA LEU A 699 14.43 8.29 23.18
C LEU A 699 14.40 8.31 21.66
N ASP A 700 15.21 7.46 21.06
CA ASP A 700 15.30 7.29 19.61
C ASP A 700 14.58 6.02 19.19
N TYR A 701 13.97 6.07 18.01
CA TYR A 701 13.37 4.90 17.38
C TYR A 701 14.43 3.81 17.16
N LYS A 702 14.10 2.58 17.52
CA LYS A 702 14.95 1.39 17.40
C LYS A 702 14.37 0.33 16.47
N GLY A 703 13.07 0.38 16.15
CA GLY A 703 12.40 -0.58 15.28
C GLY A 703 10.89 -0.65 15.50
N ASP A 704 10.20 -1.39 14.64
CA ASP A 704 8.80 -1.75 14.84
C ASP A 704 8.74 -3.00 15.73
N GLU A 705 7.84 -3.02 16.71
CA GLU A 705 7.68 -4.13 17.65
C GLU A 705 6.20 -4.37 17.94
N GLU A 706 5.78 -5.62 17.97
CA GLU A 706 4.42 -6.00 18.31
C GLU A 706 4.36 -6.41 19.78
N TYR A 707 3.44 -5.80 20.54
CA TYR A 707 3.23 -6.12 21.95
C TYR A 707 1.78 -6.56 22.15
N GLU A 708 1.57 -7.81 22.58
CA GLU A 708 0.23 -8.38 22.87
C GLU A 708 -0.76 -8.22 21.68
N GLY A 709 -0.31 -8.42 20.44
CA GLY A 709 -1.17 -8.32 19.24
C GLY A 709 -1.32 -6.90 18.68
N ILE A 710 -0.59 -5.92 19.22
CA ILE A 710 -0.70 -4.51 18.87
C ILE A 710 0.62 -4.03 18.28
N SER A 711 0.57 -3.52 17.05
CA SER A 711 1.74 -2.91 16.39
C SER A 711 2.13 -1.60 17.09
N GLY A 712 3.40 -1.48 17.47
CA GLY A 712 3.95 -0.28 18.08
C GLY A 712 5.34 0.05 17.55
N TYR A 713 5.80 1.25 17.87
CA TYR A 713 7.17 1.70 17.62
C TYR A 713 7.99 1.56 18.91
N ARG A 714 9.13 0.88 18.79
CA ARG A 714 10.08 0.67 19.87
C ARG A 714 11.06 1.84 19.92
N PHE A 715 11.14 2.47 21.08
CA PHE A 715 12.07 3.56 21.39
C PHE A 715 13.02 3.16 22.52
N GLY A 716 14.23 3.70 22.49
CA GLY A 716 15.24 3.45 23.53
C GLY A 716 16.26 4.57 23.66
N ILE A 717 17.03 4.56 24.75
CA ILE A 717 18.00 5.61 25.05
C ILE A 717 19.11 5.65 23.96
N PRO A 718 19.53 6.83 23.49
CA PRO A 718 20.64 6.94 22.54
C PRO A 718 21.97 6.54 23.19
N LYS A 719 22.88 5.93 22.41
CA LYS A 719 24.17 5.43 22.93
C LYS A 719 25.08 6.52 23.49
N ASN A 720 24.91 7.76 23.01
CA ASN A 720 25.67 8.93 23.43
C ASN A 720 24.96 9.74 24.54
N PHE A 721 23.88 9.24 25.15
CA PHE A 721 23.06 9.97 26.13
C PHE A 721 23.84 10.56 27.31
N TYR A 722 24.94 9.91 27.69
CA TYR A 722 25.83 10.32 28.78
C TYR A 722 27.15 10.93 28.30
N ASP A 723 27.34 11.04 26.98
CA ASP A 723 28.61 11.43 26.40
C ASP A 723 28.77 12.95 26.38
N VAL A 724 29.50 13.50 27.35
CA VAL A 724 29.79 14.95 27.45
C VAL A 724 30.63 15.50 26.29
N SER A 725 31.18 14.64 25.42
CA SER A 725 31.80 15.08 24.17
C SER A 725 30.78 15.42 23.08
N ALA A 726 29.54 14.92 23.20
CA ALA A 726 28.44 15.28 22.31
C ALA A 726 27.94 16.71 22.61
N PRO A 727 27.71 17.56 21.58
CA PRO A 727 27.33 18.97 21.78
C PRO A 727 26.06 19.20 22.61
N GLU A 728 25.12 18.25 22.57
CA GLU A 728 23.87 18.27 23.32
C GLU A 728 24.03 17.89 24.80
N ASN A 729 25.12 17.20 25.15
CA ASN A 729 25.37 16.71 26.51
C ASN A 729 26.53 17.41 27.21
N GLU A 730 27.30 18.24 26.50
CA GLU A 730 28.42 19.03 27.03
C GLU A 730 28.07 19.76 28.33
N CYS A 731 26.87 20.33 28.41
CA CYS A 731 26.44 21.13 29.54
C CYS A 731 25.96 20.34 30.77
N PHE A 732 25.91 19.01 30.69
CA PHE A 732 25.65 18.16 31.86
C PHE A 732 26.91 17.91 32.70
N CYS A 733 28.04 18.53 32.34
CA CYS A 733 29.21 18.55 33.20
C CYS A 733 29.25 19.81 34.08
N GLU A 734 29.46 19.59 35.38
CA GLU A 734 29.60 20.62 36.41
C GLU A 734 30.99 21.30 36.45
N HIS A 735 31.96 20.80 35.67
CA HIS A 735 33.33 21.30 35.64
C HIS A 735 33.64 21.99 34.30
N GLU A 736 34.28 23.17 34.36
CA GLU A 736 34.81 23.86 33.17
C GLU A 736 35.88 23.02 32.45
N ASP A 737 36.70 22.31 33.22
CA ASP A 737 37.67 21.36 32.70
C ASP A 737 37.01 20.00 32.44
N LYS A 738 36.72 19.74 31.15
CA LYS A 738 36.03 18.52 30.72
C LYS A 738 36.76 17.22 31.09
N SER A 739 38.07 17.27 31.35
CA SER A 739 38.83 16.08 31.76
C SER A 739 38.45 15.57 33.17
N LYS A 740 37.79 16.42 33.97
CA LYS A 740 37.31 16.10 35.31
C LYS A 740 35.88 15.53 35.32
N CYS A 741 35.17 15.59 34.20
CA CYS A 741 33.84 15.01 34.07
C CYS A 741 33.90 13.48 34.08
N LEU A 742 32.78 12.86 34.44
CA LEU A 742 32.62 11.42 34.24
C LEU A 742 32.67 11.10 32.73
N LYS A 743 33.34 10.00 32.39
CA LYS A 743 33.36 9.47 31.03
C LYS A 743 31.96 8.96 30.64
N ASN A 744 31.72 8.77 29.34
CA ASN A 744 30.47 8.24 28.79
C ASN A 744 29.97 6.99 29.56
N GLY A 745 28.65 6.91 29.72
CA GLY A 745 27.92 5.88 30.47
C GLY A 745 27.53 6.25 31.90
N ALA A 746 27.88 7.46 32.37
CA ALA A 746 27.63 7.89 33.74
C ALA A 746 27.31 9.39 33.81
N LEU A 747 26.30 9.76 34.61
CA LEU A 747 25.88 11.13 34.87
C LEU A 747 26.01 11.44 36.37
N SER A 748 26.76 12.50 36.71
CA SER A 748 26.82 13.01 38.09
C SER A 748 25.48 13.63 38.45
N LEU A 749 24.87 13.16 39.53
CA LEU A 749 23.69 13.78 40.15
C LEU A 749 24.07 14.68 41.33
N THR A 750 25.36 14.96 41.54
CA THR A 750 25.84 15.81 42.64
C THR A 750 25.22 17.20 42.63
N PRO A 751 25.10 17.91 41.50
CA PRO A 751 24.46 19.23 41.47
C PRO A 751 22.96 19.17 41.80
N CYS A 752 22.31 18.04 41.51
CA CYS A 752 20.88 17.81 41.69
C CYS A 752 20.53 17.41 43.14
N LEU A 753 21.26 16.45 43.69
CA LEU A 753 20.96 15.81 44.99
C LEU A 753 21.86 16.31 46.13
N GLY A 754 22.89 17.09 45.81
CA GLY A 754 23.92 17.51 46.76
C GLY A 754 24.70 16.34 47.37
N ALA A 755 24.73 15.18 46.69
CA ALA A 755 25.38 13.94 47.13
C ALA A 755 26.08 13.28 45.93
N PRO A 756 27.15 12.48 46.11
CA PRO A 756 28.00 11.93 45.03
C PRO A 756 27.36 10.75 44.29
N MET A 757 26.07 10.89 44.00
CA MET A 757 25.28 9.89 43.30
C MET A 757 25.55 9.99 41.81
N VAL A 758 25.67 8.84 41.17
CA VAL A 758 25.93 8.72 39.74
C VAL A 758 24.88 7.82 39.12
N TYR A 759 24.20 8.35 38.11
CA TYR A 759 23.19 7.65 37.33
C TYR A 759 23.81 6.99 36.10
N SER A 760 23.46 5.74 35.82
CA SER A 760 23.90 5.01 34.63
C SER A 760 22.81 4.05 34.15
N ASN A 761 23.02 3.44 32.98
CA ASN A 761 22.30 2.22 32.65
C ASN A 761 22.82 1.05 33.54
N PRO A 762 21.99 0.01 33.78
CA PRO A 762 22.43 -1.22 34.43
C PRO A 762 23.72 -1.77 33.81
N HIS A 763 24.60 -2.31 34.66
CA HIS A 763 25.87 -2.90 34.26
C HIS A 763 26.78 -1.94 33.47
N PHE A 764 26.52 -0.62 33.57
CA PHE A 764 27.15 0.42 32.75
C PHE A 764 27.03 0.16 31.24
N LEU A 765 25.86 -0.32 30.77
CA LEU A 765 25.58 -0.43 29.34
C LEU A 765 25.84 0.92 28.62
N TYR A 766 26.56 0.85 27.49
CA TYR A 766 27.09 2.00 26.72
C TYR A 766 28.19 2.83 27.42
N GLY A 767 28.64 2.40 28.60
CA GLY A 767 29.67 3.10 29.35
C GLY A 767 31.10 2.76 28.97
N HIS A 768 32.01 3.62 29.42
CA HIS A 768 33.44 3.44 29.21
C HIS A 768 33.92 2.10 29.83
N PRO A 769 34.80 1.32 29.15
CA PRO A 769 35.21 -0.02 29.60
C PRO A 769 35.70 -0.13 31.05
N ASN A 770 36.31 0.94 31.57
CA ASN A 770 36.77 1.01 32.96
C ASN A 770 35.64 0.90 34.01
N TYR A 771 34.38 1.19 33.66
CA TYR A 771 33.26 1.04 34.58
C TYR A 771 32.72 -0.39 34.62
N GLY A 772 32.74 -1.11 33.49
CA GLY A 772 32.16 -2.46 33.35
C GLY A 772 32.83 -3.54 34.21
N GLN A 773 34.07 -3.33 34.67
CA GLN A 773 34.79 -4.32 35.50
C GLN A 773 34.15 -4.56 36.89
N LEU A 774 33.22 -3.68 37.32
CA LEU A 774 32.70 -3.66 38.69
C LEU A 774 31.24 -4.10 38.79
N ALA A 775 30.48 -4.02 37.71
CA ALA A 775 29.03 -4.26 37.74
C ALA A 775 28.59 -5.50 36.96
N GLY A 776 29.51 -6.28 36.40
CA GLY A 776 29.19 -7.44 35.55
C GLY A 776 29.16 -7.10 34.05
N ASN A 777 28.77 -8.07 33.21
CA ASN A 777 28.77 -7.88 31.75
C ASN A 777 27.49 -7.18 31.26
N PRO A 778 27.58 -6.07 30.51
CA PRO A 778 26.42 -5.38 29.96
C PRO A 778 25.75 -6.20 28.85
N ASN A 779 24.42 -6.27 28.86
CA ASN A 779 23.59 -6.89 27.85
C ASN A 779 22.50 -5.91 27.38
N PRO A 780 22.50 -5.46 26.12
CA PRO A 780 21.49 -4.52 25.61
C PRO A 780 20.04 -4.98 25.78
N GLU A 781 19.73 -6.27 25.68
CA GLU A 781 18.35 -6.77 25.82
C GLU A 781 17.85 -6.67 27.27
N ARG A 782 18.75 -6.86 28.24
CA ARG A 782 18.45 -6.84 29.68
C ARG A 782 18.61 -5.46 30.29
N ASP A 783 19.57 -4.68 29.82
CA ASP A 783 20.07 -3.48 30.49
C ASP A 783 19.65 -2.17 29.80
N ASP A 784 19.12 -2.21 28.57
CA ASP A 784 18.68 -1.00 27.87
C ASP A 784 17.26 -0.56 28.30
N THR A 785 16.97 0.73 28.28
CA THR A 785 15.60 1.22 28.51
C THR A 785 14.80 1.09 27.22
N VAL A 786 13.58 0.56 27.32
CA VAL A 786 12.71 0.28 26.17
C VAL A 786 11.32 0.85 26.42
N VAL A 787 10.76 1.53 25.43
CA VAL A 787 9.38 2.01 25.44
C VAL A 787 8.75 1.64 24.10
N ILE A 788 7.65 0.89 24.15
CA ILE A 788 6.85 0.54 22.96
C ILE A 788 5.62 1.46 22.96
N ILE A 789 5.42 2.20 21.88
CA ILE A 789 4.34 3.19 21.76
C ILE A 789 3.43 2.85 20.59
N GLU A 790 2.12 2.97 20.79
CA GLU A 790 1.18 2.92 19.67
C GLU A 790 1.19 4.27 18.93
N PRO A 791 1.56 4.29 17.64
CA PRO A 791 1.89 5.52 16.93
C PRO A 791 0.72 6.48 16.78
N THR A 792 -0.51 5.99 16.64
CA THR A 792 -1.69 6.85 16.45
C THR A 792 -2.01 7.65 17.70
N THR A 793 -2.08 6.99 18.85
CA THR A 793 -2.57 7.58 20.10
C THR A 793 -1.47 8.18 20.95
N GLY A 794 -0.20 7.80 20.73
CA GLY A 794 0.92 8.22 21.59
C GLY A 794 0.93 7.52 22.96
N ILE A 795 0.08 6.50 23.15
CA ILE A 795 0.01 5.71 24.37
C ILE A 795 1.18 4.72 24.42
N VAL A 796 1.88 4.69 25.56
CA VAL A 796 2.87 3.67 25.86
C VAL A 796 2.15 2.34 26.05
N LEU A 797 2.46 1.32 25.25
CA LEU A 797 1.89 -0.02 25.40
C LEU A 797 2.61 -0.80 26.51
N MET A 798 3.94 -0.69 26.48
CA MET A 798 4.85 -1.30 27.44
C MET A 798 6.06 -0.38 27.60
N GLY A 799 6.43 -0.12 28.84
CA GLY A 799 7.66 0.60 29.20
C GLY A 799 8.49 -0.24 30.15
N SER A 800 9.77 -0.39 29.86
CA SER A 800 10.78 -0.95 30.77
C SER A 800 11.86 0.11 30.97
N LEU A 801 11.68 0.92 32.01
CA LEU A 801 12.65 1.94 32.41
C LEU A 801 13.70 1.28 33.30
N ARG A 802 14.96 1.33 32.85
CA ARG A 802 16.07 0.65 33.51
C ARG A 802 17.15 1.64 33.89
N MET A 803 17.47 1.65 35.18
CA MET A 803 18.44 2.59 35.74
C MET A 803 19.30 1.94 36.80
N GLN A 804 20.53 2.41 36.94
CA GLN A 804 21.46 2.03 37.99
C GLN A 804 21.96 3.26 38.72
N LEU A 805 21.95 3.17 40.04
CA LEU A 805 22.55 4.19 40.91
C LEU A 805 23.86 3.68 41.47
N ASN A 806 24.85 4.56 41.41
CA ASN A 806 26.22 4.31 41.83
C ASN A 806 26.66 5.45 42.76
N LEU A 807 27.66 5.19 43.58
CA LEU A 807 28.33 6.20 44.40
C LEU A 807 29.73 6.46 43.85
N GLU A 808 30.10 7.72 43.64
CA GLU A 808 31.46 8.08 43.25
C GLU A 808 32.39 8.10 44.47
N ILE A 809 33.09 7.00 44.73
CA ILE A 809 34.06 6.94 45.82
C ILE A 809 35.37 7.56 45.37
N LYS A 810 35.82 8.55 46.13
CA LYS A 810 37.15 9.15 46.00
C LYS A 810 37.90 9.04 47.33
N LYS A 811 39.22 8.90 47.30
CA LYS A 811 40.06 8.89 48.51
C LYS A 811 39.85 10.15 49.35
N SER A 812 39.82 9.99 50.68
CA SER A 812 39.80 11.09 51.64
C SER A 812 41.03 11.07 52.53
N LYS A 813 41.63 12.24 52.76
CA LYS A 813 42.72 12.41 53.74
C LYS A 813 42.20 12.64 55.16
N VAL A 814 40.92 12.98 55.32
CA VAL A 814 40.30 13.32 56.61
C VAL A 814 39.45 12.15 57.12
N ILE A 815 38.60 11.58 56.25
CA ILE A 815 37.80 10.41 56.60
C ILE A 815 38.66 9.15 56.43
N LYS A 816 39.21 8.63 57.54
CA LYS A 816 40.24 7.57 57.55
C LYS A 816 39.79 6.30 56.79
N GLY A 817 38.52 5.91 56.96
CA GLY A 817 37.94 4.74 56.29
C GLY A 817 37.96 4.83 54.75
N LEU A 818 37.86 6.04 54.19
CA LEU A 818 37.93 6.28 52.74
C LEU A 818 39.36 6.53 52.23
N GLY A 819 40.34 6.68 53.12
CA GLY A 819 41.73 6.96 52.73
C GLY A 819 42.45 5.80 52.04
N LYS A 820 41.99 4.57 52.27
CA LYS A 820 42.59 3.33 51.72
C LYS A 820 41.85 2.77 50.51
N VAL A 821 40.61 3.21 50.26
CA VAL A 821 39.78 2.73 49.14
C VAL A 821 40.31 3.28 47.81
N LYS A 822 40.17 2.52 46.72
CA LYS A 822 40.52 2.98 45.37
C LYS A 822 39.41 3.86 44.80
N ASP A 823 39.77 4.92 44.08
CA ASP A 823 38.80 5.79 43.41
C ASP A 823 38.00 4.98 42.38
N THR A 824 36.68 4.98 42.48
CA THR A 824 35.83 4.11 41.66
C THR A 824 34.35 4.50 41.69
N LEU A 825 33.58 4.06 40.69
CA LEU A 825 32.12 4.10 40.73
C LEU A 825 31.63 2.83 41.39
N PHE A 826 31.01 2.95 42.56
CA PHE A 826 30.54 1.84 43.36
C PHE A 826 29.05 1.59 43.06
N PRO A 827 28.69 0.51 42.37
CA PRO A 827 27.29 0.20 42.09
C PRO A 827 26.53 -0.10 43.38
N LEU A 828 25.35 0.51 43.55
CA LEU A 828 24.53 0.34 44.75
C LEU A 828 23.40 -0.65 44.46
N PHE A 829 22.59 -0.32 43.47
CA PHE A 829 21.50 -1.16 42.98
C PHE A 829 21.10 -0.69 41.58
N TRP A 830 20.38 -1.55 40.87
CA TRP A 830 19.67 -1.15 39.65
C TRP A 830 18.20 -1.53 39.73
N VAL A 831 17.38 -0.78 39.02
CA VAL A 831 15.93 -0.88 39.02
C VAL A 831 15.47 -1.10 37.59
N ASN A 832 14.55 -2.05 37.42
CA ASN A 832 13.74 -2.21 36.23
C ASN A 832 12.28 -1.91 36.59
N GLU A 833 11.81 -0.73 36.22
CA GLU A 833 10.40 -0.37 36.32
C GLU A 833 9.70 -0.83 35.04
N VAL A 834 8.88 -1.86 35.17
CA VAL A 834 8.07 -2.39 34.08
C VAL A 834 6.65 -1.85 34.25
N ALA A 835 6.25 -0.98 33.33
CA ALA A 835 4.89 -0.49 33.19
C ALA A 835 4.24 -1.22 32.02
N THR A 836 3.14 -1.92 32.29
CA THR A 836 2.34 -2.58 31.24
C THR A 836 0.91 -2.10 31.33
N HIS A 837 0.32 -1.76 30.20
CA HIS A 837 -1.10 -1.49 30.11
C HIS A 837 -1.84 -2.83 30.01
N LEU A 838 -2.87 -3.03 30.85
CA LEU A 838 -3.73 -4.21 30.74
C LEU A 838 -4.36 -4.27 29.33
N PRO A 839 -4.31 -5.40 28.60
CA PRO A 839 -4.89 -5.53 27.26
C PRO A 839 -6.35 -5.07 27.18
N LYS A 840 -7.17 -5.36 28.20
CA LYS A 840 -8.58 -4.95 28.29
C LYS A 840 -8.80 -3.43 28.37
N ALA A 841 -7.84 -2.68 28.91
CA ALA A 841 -7.93 -1.21 28.97
C ALA A 841 -7.57 -0.58 27.62
N TYR A 842 -6.59 -1.15 26.93
CA TYR A 842 -6.20 -0.72 25.58
C TYR A 842 -7.25 -1.09 24.52
N GLU A 843 -7.84 -2.29 24.56
CA GLU A 843 -8.93 -2.68 23.63
C GLU A 843 -10.11 -1.71 23.70
N ASN A 844 -10.48 -1.28 24.91
CA ASN A 844 -11.52 -0.27 25.11
C ASN A 844 -11.08 1.12 24.59
N LEU A 845 -9.80 1.50 24.72
CA LEU A 845 -9.29 2.79 24.22
C LEU A 845 -9.07 2.82 22.70
N ARG A 846 -8.63 1.73 22.06
CA ARG A 846 -8.41 1.64 20.61
C ARG A 846 -9.66 1.96 19.83
N TRP A 847 -10.80 1.39 20.24
CA TRP A 847 -12.11 1.68 19.64
C TRP A 847 -12.62 3.10 19.96
N ARG A 848 -12.25 3.66 21.12
CA ARG A 848 -12.78 4.95 21.62
C ARG A 848 -11.92 6.18 21.27
N VAL A 849 -10.65 6.01 20.90
CA VAL A 849 -9.67 7.12 20.77
C VAL A 849 -8.86 7.00 19.47
N ALA A 850 -8.22 5.85 19.21
CA ALA A 850 -7.31 5.69 18.07
C ALA A 850 -8.04 5.78 16.72
N ILE A 851 -9.16 5.08 16.61
CA ILE A 851 -9.98 5.04 15.38
C ILE A 851 -10.64 6.41 15.09
N PRO A 852 -11.24 7.11 16.08
CA PRO A 852 -11.72 8.47 15.87
C PRO A 852 -10.63 9.46 15.46
N LEU A 853 -9.44 9.43 16.08
CA LEU A 853 -8.35 10.36 15.77
C LEU A 853 -7.75 10.11 14.38
N THR A 854 -7.54 8.85 13.99
CA THR A 854 -7.15 8.49 12.62
C THR A 854 -8.22 8.93 11.62
N LEU A 855 -9.50 8.71 11.91
CA LEU A 855 -10.60 9.14 11.04
C LEU A 855 -10.71 10.67 10.94
N VAL A 856 -10.43 11.41 12.02
CA VAL A 856 -10.36 12.89 12.01
C VAL A 856 -9.17 13.37 11.18
N GLU A 857 -8.02 12.72 11.25
CA GLU A 857 -6.86 13.08 10.43
C GLU A 857 -7.12 12.78 8.95
N ILE A 858 -7.64 11.59 8.63
CA ILE A 858 -8.07 11.22 7.28
C ILE A 858 -9.14 12.20 6.79
N ALA A 859 -10.11 12.58 7.63
CA ALA A 859 -11.15 13.54 7.27
C ALA A 859 -10.61 14.97 7.12
N LYS A 860 -9.63 15.39 7.93
CA LYS A 860 -8.95 16.69 7.80
C LYS A 860 -8.21 16.75 6.47
N TRP A 861 -7.43 15.73 6.13
CA TRP A 861 -6.73 15.66 4.85
C TRP A 861 -7.71 15.51 3.68
N ALA A 862 -8.75 14.69 3.80
CA ALA A 862 -9.78 14.54 2.78
C ALA A 862 -10.58 15.83 2.58
N SER A 863 -10.88 16.57 3.65
CA SER A 863 -11.60 17.86 3.57
C SER A 863 -10.72 18.98 3.00
N LEU A 864 -9.42 18.98 3.30
CA LEU A 864 -8.45 19.87 2.70
C LEU A 864 -8.31 19.58 1.20
N VAL A 865 -8.16 18.29 0.83
CA VAL A 865 -8.11 17.85 -0.56
C VAL A 865 -9.40 18.19 -1.28
N ALA A 866 -10.57 17.94 -0.67
CA ALA A 866 -11.86 18.29 -1.26
C ALA A 866 -12.04 19.81 -1.41
N SER A 867 -11.57 20.61 -0.45
CA SER A 867 -11.61 22.08 -0.53
C SER A 867 -10.66 22.60 -1.61
N VAL A 868 -9.45 22.05 -1.73
CA VAL A 868 -8.50 22.38 -2.79
C VAL A 868 -9.07 21.97 -4.16
N CYS A 869 -9.63 20.77 -4.27
CA CYS A 869 -10.32 20.33 -5.49
C CYS A 869 -11.53 21.22 -5.82
N ALA A 870 -12.33 21.63 -4.85
CA ALA A 870 -13.47 22.52 -5.06
C ALA A 870 -13.03 23.94 -5.48
N ILE A 871 -11.93 24.46 -4.92
CA ILE A 871 -11.32 25.73 -5.35
C ILE A 871 -10.79 25.59 -6.78
N ILE A 872 -10.07 24.51 -7.10
CA ILE A 872 -9.55 24.25 -8.44
C ILE A 872 -10.70 24.12 -9.44
N VAL A 873 -11.75 23.36 -9.13
CA VAL A 873 -12.94 23.23 -9.97
C VAL A 873 -13.68 24.56 -10.09
N GLY A 874 -13.81 25.33 -9.01
CA GLY A 874 -14.40 26.67 -9.03
C GLY A 874 -13.62 27.66 -9.90
N VAL A 875 -12.28 27.60 -9.85
CA VAL A 875 -11.37 28.39 -10.70
C VAL A 875 -11.48 27.94 -12.16
N ILE A 876 -11.52 26.63 -12.43
CA ILE A 876 -11.73 26.08 -13.78
C ILE A 876 -13.10 26.52 -14.32
N ILE A 877 -14.17 26.45 -13.53
CA ILE A 877 -15.51 26.91 -13.90
C ILE A 877 -15.51 28.42 -14.16
N PHE A 878 -14.85 29.21 -13.33
CA PHE A 878 -14.74 30.67 -13.52
C PHE A 878 -14.04 31.01 -14.84
N PHE A 879 -12.88 30.41 -15.12
CA PHE A 879 -12.14 30.64 -16.36
C PHE A 879 -12.83 30.07 -17.61
N THR A 880 -13.53 28.94 -17.50
CA THR A 880 -14.31 28.38 -18.63
C THR A 880 -15.57 29.19 -18.90
N ARG A 881 -16.21 29.77 -17.88
CA ARG A 881 -17.39 30.63 -18.02
C ARG A 881 -17.04 32.00 -18.58
N GLU A 882 -15.86 32.55 -18.26
CA GLU A 882 -15.33 33.78 -18.87
C GLU A 882 -15.02 33.56 -20.37
N LYS A 883 -14.40 32.43 -20.71
CA LYS A 883 -14.14 32.04 -22.10
C LYS A 883 -15.41 31.76 -22.93
N HIS A 884 -16.47 31.24 -22.29
CA HIS A 884 -17.78 31.08 -22.93
C HIS A 884 -18.55 32.40 -23.11
N ARG A 885 -18.30 33.42 -22.27
CA ARG A 885 -18.96 34.73 -22.40
C ARG A 885 -18.42 35.54 -23.59
N ASP A 886 -17.15 35.39 -23.90
CA ASP A 886 -16.52 36.04 -25.06
C ASP A 886 -16.88 35.37 -26.40
N TRP A 887 -17.29 34.10 -26.38
CA TRP A 887 -17.65 33.37 -27.61
C TRP A 887 -19.08 33.61 -28.10
N TYR A 888 -20.01 33.98 -27.21
CA TYR A 888 -21.41 34.28 -27.57
C TYR A 888 -21.73 35.77 -27.77
N GLY A 889 -20.76 36.67 -27.57
CA GLY A 889 -20.93 38.12 -27.79
C GLY A 889 -20.84 38.58 -29.26
N TYR A 890 -20.55 37.68 -30.19
CA TYR A 890 -20.32 37.99 -31.61
C TYR A 890 -21.25 37.18 -32.54
N ARG A 891 -22.56 37.36 -32.41
CA ARG A 891 -23.54 37.22 -33.50
C ARG A 891 -24.93 37.57 -32.95
N TYR A 892 -25.53 38.59 -33.56
CA TYR A 892 -26.97 38.95 -33.63
C TYR A 892 -27.16 40.45 -33.41
N THR A 893 -26.95 41.20 -34.50
CA THR A 893 -27.62 42.47 -34.75
C THR A 893 -28.60 42.27 -35.90
N PHE A 894 -29.79 42.86 -35.76
CA PHE A 894 -30.94 42.98 -36.69
C PHE A 894 -32.15 42.07 -36.44
N GLY A 895 -33.29 42.71 -36.16
CA GLY A 895 -34.62 42.11 -36.11
C GLY A 895 -35.56 42.87 -35.18
N GLU A 896 -36.27 43.84 -35.73
CA GLU A 896 -37.29 44.67 -35.09
C GLU A 896 -38.50 43.90 -34.53
N GLU A 897 -39.17 44.59 -33.62
CA GLU A 897 -40.63 44.66 -33.46
C GLU A 897 -41.44 43.50 -32.85
N MET A 898 -42.39 43.99 -32.06
CA MET A 898 -43.75 43.48 -31.83
C MET A 898 -44.02 42.53 -30.65
N LEU A 899 -44.66 43.18 -29.67
CA LEU A 899 -45.88 42.76 -28.97
C LEU A 899 -45.76 41.57 -28.00
N PHE A 900 -46.44 41.53 -26.86
CA PHE A 900 -47.07 42.47 -25.93
C PHE A 900 -47.77 41.52 -24.93
N LYS A 901 -47.98 41.98 -23.70
CA LYS A 901 -49.00 41.49 -22.74
C LYS A 901 -48.71 40.14 -22.06
N ASN A 902 -48.86 39.99 -20.75
CA ASN A 902 -49.39 40.90 -19.73
C ASN A 902 -49.22 40.30 -18.33
N VAL A 903 -48.88 41.18 -17.38
CA VAL A 903 -49.55 41.36 -16.06
C VAL A 903 -49.07 40.44 -14.92
N ILE A 904 -48.21 40.90 -14.01
CA ILE A 904 -48.41 41.91 -12.93
C ILE A 904 -49.29 41.39 -11.78
N SER A 905 -48.67 41.15 -10.61
CA SER A 905 -48.99 41.85 -9.35
C SER A 905 -47.81 41.64 -8.37
N VAL A 906 -46.98 42.66 -8.09
CA VAL A 906 -47.17 43.79 -7.13
C VAL A 906 -47.10 43.27 -5.69
N HIS A 907 -45.95 43.37 -5.02
CA HIS A 907 -45.46 44.52 -4.23
C HIS A 907 -46.16 44.70 -2.87
N LYS A 908 -45.31 45.00 -1.88
CA LYS A 908 -45.50 45.81 -0.66
C LYS A 908 -45.37 45.08 0.69
N PHE A 909 -44.71 45.60 1.74
CA PHE A 909 -44.00 46.88 1.97
C PHE A 909 -43.19 46.82 3.29
N ASP A 910 -42.14 47.63 3.33
CA ASP A 910 -41.66 48.57 4.38
C ASP A 910 -41.56 48.17 5.86
N THR A 911 -40.38 48.29 6.47
CA THR A 911 -39.84 49.58 7.00
C THR A 911 -38.32 49.51 7.19
#